data_AF-A0A8J6EUT6-F1
#
_entry.id   AF-A0A8J6EUT6-F1
#
_cell.length_a   1.000
_cell.length_b   1.000
_cell.length_c   1.000
_cell.angle_alpha   90.00
_cell.angle_beta   90.00
_cell.angle_gamma   90.00
#
_symmetry.space_group_name_H-M   'P 1'
#
loop_
_entity.id
_entity.type
_entity.pdbx_description
1 polymer ?
#
loop_
_entity_poly.entity_id
_entity_poly.type
_entity_poly.pdbx_seq_one_letter_code
_entity_poly.pdbx_strand_id
1 'polypeptide(L)'
;MLSETLTVFNLIGKQLTEIPEDVLKSPDVKCLQLNNNAIKELPQDLQCLDKLEILSMDGNLLKCLPPEIGQLSQLQALNLSHNLITCLSNDISHFQHIRQLFISHNHITQLPSCIGNLTTLQILGLSGNQLKSLPESMANLKNLHVLNLDYNQISRLPKCIFRLTQLVKLYLCGNRIKNLPKEIGGLKNLRELSLSKNQIAFLPVQLYNLTNLEELIMDDNRLAGLSDKVERLQQLKVLSIANNLFQMINDKLCACPCITTLILTGNQLSSLPEKIHKLTNLMELHIDRNTLEVLPEQLAHLKHLSVMTCGDNHVLHLPIELNSCSKITKLDLSGNRLTEFPQVLSSMFALLHLNLNHNEIPEIPQMIIYNAKLKYLEVCGNKLKEFSGYICTLHNLIYLDLSKNELQWVPPNMSDMVSLSDLFLHSNKLTSFPPELCTLKSLQRLGLSGNQIQSLPAQIHQLESLKELDLSNNHFKAFPREVCHLLSLETLHIRHCSGMKMTDLPEELCTMNNLKNLDISDNAIRTIPENMGGMKNLVNITASNNQLSYLPASVSAIEGLQHINLDGNKLTKLPGDIQRLKNLKEISLDGNPMMRPPLLVCDGKELYPIGCYLQAADLLEDRIMRKIFNLVSCNVLIEDFAFFCKKLQFNDEDVKVIVKNRALQFPEKVLQVLNLWRAQRLANMSPATIIEQLIRVLVMADLHEVALKAKMLKLSVKAIKI
;
A
#
# COMPACT_ATOMS: atom_id res chain seq x y z
N MET A 1 -24.27 -37.32 27.60
CA MET A 1 -25.59 -36.68 27.76
C MET A 1 -25.44 -35.28 27.19
N LEU A 2 -25.61 -34.99 25.89
CA LEU A 2 -26.74 -35.28 24.98
C LEU A 2 -28.09 -34.99 25.64
N SER A 3 -28.52 -33.72 25.59
CA SER A 3 -29.92 -33.34 25.40
C SER A 3 -30.05 -31.83 25.18
N GLU A 4 -30.63 -31.48 24.04
CA GLU A 4 -31.46 -30.29 23.77
C GLU A 4 -30.76 -28.95 23.42
N THR A 5 -31.10 -28.45 22.21
CA THR A 5 -30.92 -27.07 21.66
C THR A 5 -29.81 -26.77 20.62
N LEU A 6 -29.20 -27.74 19.93
CA LEU A 6 -28.32 -27.41 18.80
C LEU A 6 -29.05 -27.37 17.46
N THR A 7 -29.91 -26.35 17.28
CA THR A 7 -30.54 -26.00 15.99
C THR A 7 -29.57 -25.34 15.00
N VAL A 8 -28.35 -25.00 15.43
CA VAL A 8 -27.34 -24.29 14.63
C VAL A 8 -25.97 -24.98 14.77
N PHE A 9 -25.37 -25.35 13.64
CA PHE A 9 -24.00 -25.85 13.54
C PHE A 9 -23.11 -24.79 12.88
N ASN A 10 -22.11 -24.30 13.62
CA ASN A 10 -21.16 -23.30 13.14
C ASN A 10 -19.76 -23.90 13.02
N LEU A 11 -19.30 -24.05 11.77
CA LEU A 11 -18.03 -24.64 11.38
C LEU A 11 -17.22 -23.68 10.48
N ILE A 12 -17.32 -22.38 10.73
CA ILE A 12 -16.61 -21.35 9.95
C ILE A 12 -15.10 -21.40 10.20
N GLY A 13 -14.29 -21.32 9.13
CA GLY A 13 -12.84 -21.13 9.23
C GLY A 13 -12.08 -22.32 9.80
N LYS A 14 -12.62 -23.53 9.69
CA LYS A 14 -12.06 -24.76 10.29
C LYS A 14 -11.13 -25.53 9.36
N GLN A 15 -10.83 -24.99 8.18
CA GLN A 15 -10.00 -25.62 7.14
C GLN A 15 -10.54 -26.99 6.70
N LEU A 16 -11.86 -27.17 6.77
CA LEU A 16 -12.53 -28.42 6.40
C LEU A 16 -12.42 -28.64 4.89
N THR A 17 -12.06 -29.85 4.48
CA THR A 17 -12.07 -30.28 3.07
C THR A 17 -13.38 -30.95 2.67
N GLU A 18 -14.16 -31.41 3.66
CA GLU A 18 -15.43 -32.12 3.52
C GLU A 18 -16.35 -31.78 4.70
N ILE A 19 -17.65 -32.08 4.55
CA ILE A 19 -18.61 -31.91 5.65
C ILE A 19 -18.45 -33.09 6.62
N PRO A 20 -18.25 -32.86 7.93
CA PRO A 20 -18.10 -33.95 8.90
C PRO A 20 -19.35 -34.85 8.94
N GLU A 21 -19.14 -36.18 8.94
CA GLU A 21 -20.24 -37.16 8.98
C GLU A 21 -21.19 -36.97 10.16
N ASP A 22 -20.67 -36.52 11.31
CA ASP A 22 -21.48 -36.30 12.51
C ASP A 22 -22.54 -35.21 12.31
N VAL A 23 -22.29 -34.24 11.42
CA VAL A 23 -23.29 -33.22 11.05
C VAL A 23 -24.39 -33.83 10.19
N LEU A 24 -24.03 -34.71 9.25
CA LEU A 24 -25.00 -35.41 8.39
C LEU A 24 -25.91 -36.35 9.18
N LYS A 25 -25.43 -36.89 10.32
CA LYS A 25 -26.21 -37.78 11.19
C LYS A 25 -27.12 -37.05 12.18
N SER A 26 -27.15 -35.72 12.18
CA SER A 26 -27.95 -34.91 13.12
C SER A 26 -29.28 -34.47 12.50
N PRO A 27 -30.43 -35.07 12.90
CA PRO A 27 -31.72 -34.85 12.22
C PRO A 27 -32.43 -33.53 12.58
N ASP A 28 -31.89 -32.73 13.52
CA ASP A 28 -32.55 -31.51 14.03
C ASP A 28 -31.85 -30.21 13.62
N VAL A 29 -30.90 -30.27 12.68
CA VAL A 29 -30.15 -29.09 12.23
C VAL A 29 -31.02 -28.17 11.38
N LYS A 30 -31.19 -26.93 11.83
CA LYS A 30 -31.90 -25.88 11.08
C LYS A 30 -30.96 -24.90 10.37
N CYS A 31 -29.78 -24.66 10.93
CA CYS A 31 -28.80 -23.76 10.35
C CYS A 31 -27.42 -24.42 10.32
N LEU A 32 -26.80 -24.45 9.15
CA LEU A 32 -25.46 -24.99 8.93
C LEU A 32 -24.57 -23.94 8.28
N GLN A 33 -23.53 -23.53 9.01
CA GLN A 33 -22.55 -22.53 8.57
C GLN A 33 -21.18 -23.19 8.36
N LEU A 34 -20.73 -23.20 7.11
CA LEU A 34 -19.49 -23.84 6.64
C LEU A 34 -18.58 -22.83 5.92
N ASN A 35 -18.71 -21.53 6.21
CA ASN A 35 -18.01 -20.49 5.48
C ASN A 35 -16.48 -20.54 5.66
N ASN A 36 -15.73 -20.08 4.67
CA ASN A 36 -14.27 -19.95 4.67
C ASN A 36 -13.56 -21.27 5.02
N ASN A 37 -13.92 -22.34 4.30
CA ASN A 37 -13.29 -23.65 4.39
C ASN A 37 -12.68 -24.02 3.03
N ALA A 38 -12.26 -25.28 2.86
CA ALA A 38 -11.70 -25.82 1.63
C ALA A 38 -12.59 -26.92 1.02
N ILE A 39 -13.91 -26.84 1.24
CA ILE A 39 -14.87 -27.87 0.82
C ILE A 39 -15.00 -27.86 -0.69
N LYS A 40 -14.76 -29.01 -1.32
CA LYS A 40 -14.75 -29.15 -2.79
C LYS A 40 -16.08 -29.67 -3.36
N GLU A 41 -16.80 -30.45 -2.57
CA GLU A 41 -18.05 -31.08 -2.98
C GLU A 41 -19.01 -31.23 -1.79
N LEU A 42 -20.28 -31.34 -2.12
CA LEU A 42 -21.35 -31.67 -1.18
C LEU A 42 -21.58 -33.19 -1.21
N PRO A 43 -21.82 -33.83 -0.06
CA PRO A 43 -22.08 -35.27 0.02
C PRO A 43 -23.43 -35.62 -0.63
N GLN A 44 -23.61 -36.89 -1.00
CA GLN A 44 -24.87 -37.39 -1.57
C GLN A 44 -25.96 -37.56 -0.50
N ASP A 45 -25.59 -37.83 0.76
CA ASP A 45 -26.53 -38.11 1.86
C ASP A 45 -27.14 -36.84 2.49
N LEU A 46 -27.52 -35.85 1.68
CA LEU A 46 -28.17 -34.61 2.16
C LEU A 46 -29.61 -34.84 2.64
N GLN A 47 -30.20 -36.01 2.36
CA GLN A 47 -31.55 -36.39 2.80
C GLN A 47 -31.72 -36.30 4.33
N CYS A 48 -30.65 -36.53 5.08
CA CYS A 48 -30.68 -36.49 6.55
C CYS A 48 -30.84 -35.08 7.14
N LEU A 49 -30.67 -34.03 6.31
CA LEU A 49 -30.80 -32.62 6.70
C LEU A 49 -32.14 -32.02 6.21
N ASP A 50 -33.22 -32.80 6.23
CA ASP A 50 -34.54 -32.41 5.71
C ASP A 50 -35.18 -31.20 6.43
N LYS A 51 -34.79 -30.92 7.68
CA LYS A 51 -35.22 -29.75 8.47
C LYS A 51 -34.36 -28.49 8.28
N LEU A 52 -33.37 -28.52 7.40
CA LEU A 52 -32.44 -27.40 7.23
C LEU A 52 -33.12 -26.18 6.59
N GLU A 53 -33.08 -25.04 7.29
CA GLU A 53 -33.66 -23.77 6.86
C GLU A 53 -32.58 -22.82 6.31
N ILE A 54 -31.33 -22.90 6.80
CA ILE A 54 -30.24 -22.03 6.39
C ILE A 54 -28.98 -22.86 6.10
N LEU A 55 -28.45 -22.72 4.90
CA LEU A 55 -27.16 -23.31 4.50
C LEU A 55 -26.24 -22.20 3.99
N SER A 56 -25.10 -22.03 4.65
CA SER A 56 -24.07 -21.06 4.25
C SER A 56 -22.75 -21.77 4.00
N MET A 57 -22.25 -21.70 2.78
CA MET A 57 -20.99 -22.30 2.31
C MET A 57 -20.14 -21.29 1.54
N ASP A 58 -20.18 -20.03 1.96
CA ASP A 58 -19.38 -18.94 1.38
C ASP A 58 -17.87 -19.23 1.47
N GLY A 59 -17.07 -18.86 0.48
CA GLY A 59 -15.61 -18.97 0.57
C GLY A 59 -15.12 -20.42 0.63
N ASN A 60 -15.61 -21.25 -0.28
CA ASN A 60 -15.23 -22.65 -0.43
C ASN A 60 -14.73 -22.93 -1.86
N LEU A 61 -14.54 -24.20 -2.22
CA LEU A 61 -14.00 -24.64 -3.51
C LEU A 61 -15.03 -25.43 -4.33
N LEU A 62 -16.33 -25.22 -4.11
CA LEU A 62 -17.40 -25.95 -4.79
C LEU A 62 -17.41 -25.64 -6.28
N LYS A 63 -17.39 -26.68 -7.13
CA LYS A 63 -17.46 -26.55 -8.60
C LYS A 63 -18.86 -26.71 -9.18
N CYS A 64 -19.71 -27.49 -8.51
CA CYS A 64 -21.09 -27.77 -8.88
C CYS A 64 -21.90 -28.13 -7.64
N LEU A 65 -23.23 -28.14 -7.77
CA LEU A 65 -24.15 -28.67 -6.77
C LEU A 65 -24.61 -30.06 -7.18
N PRO A 66 -24.65 -31.03 -6.27
CA PRO A 66 -25.18 -32.37 -6.54
C PRO A 66 -26.72 -32.31 -6.67
N PRO A 67 -27.36 -33.22 -7.43
CA PRO A 67 -28.82 -33.26 -7.57
C PRO A 67 -29.57 -33.36 -6.24
N GLU A 68 -28.95 -34.04 -5.26
CA GLU A 68 -29.47 -34.26 -3.91
C GLU A 68 -29.65 -32.95 -3.12
N ILE A 69 -29.05 -31.83 -3.57
CA ILE A 69 -29.31 -30.52 -2.97
C ILE A 69 -30.81 -30.18 -3.00
N GLY A 70 -31.54 -30.64 -4.01
CA GLY A 70 -32.99 -30.42 -4.14
C GLY A 70 -33.82 -31.09 -3.03
N GLN A 71 -33.24 -32.01 -2.25
CA GLN A 71 -33.92 -32.67 -1.13
C GLN A 71 -34.09 -31.74 0.07
N LEU A 72 -33.32 -30.64 0.16
CA LEU A 72 -33.41 -29.62 1.23
C LEU A 72 -34.65 -28.73 1.04
N SER A 73 -35.84 -29.31 1.11
CA SER A 73 -37.11 -28.65 0.78
C SER A 73 -37.54 -27.53 1.74
N GLN A 74 -36.99 -27.51 2.97
CA GLN A 74 -37.26 -26.50 4.00
C GLN A 74 -36.33 -25.27 3.91
N LEU A 75 -35.40 -25.27 2.95
CA LEU A 75 -34.36 -24.25 2.85
C LEU A 75 -34.96 -22.88 2.53
N GLN A 76 -34.70 -21.91 3.39
CA GLN A 76 -35.14 -20.51 3.29
C GLN A 76 -34.00 -19.59 2.85
N ALA A 77 -32.75 -19.90 3.22
CA ALA A 77 -31.58 -19.14 2.81
C ALA A 77 -30.43 -20.05 2.39
N LEU A 78 -29.86 -19.78 1.21
CA LEU A 78 -28.71 -20.48 0.67
C LEU A 78 -27.64 -19.47 0.25
N ASN A 79 -26.46 -19.55 0.86
CA ASN A 79 -25.28 -18.79 0.45
C ASN A 79 -24.18 -19.70 -0.08
N LEU A 80 -23.87 -19.54 -1.37
CA LEU A 80 -22.84 -20.24 -2.13
C LEU A 80 -21.84 -19.25 -2.75
N SER A 81 -21.76 -18.04 -2.20
CA SER A 81 -20.88 -17.00 -2.74
C SER A 81 -19.39 -17.38 -2.62
N HIS A 82 -18.53 -16.77 -3.43
CA HIS A 82 -17.08 -17.03 -3.41
C HIS A 82 -16.72 -18.52 -3.50
N ASN A 83 -17.24 -19.18 -4.54
CA ASN A 83 -16.94 -20.57 -4.88
C ASN A 83 -16.49 -20.65 -6.36
N LEU A 84 -16.40 -21.86 -6.91
CA LEU A 84 -15.98 -22.12 -8.29
C LEU A 84 -17.14 -22.65 -9.15
N ILE A 85 -18.39 -22.33 -8.80
CA ILE A 85 -19.59 -22.89 -9.44
C ILE A 85 -19.69 -22.39 -10.88
N THR A 86 -19.78 -23.32 -11.83
CA THR A 86 -19.85 -23.02 -13.27
C THR A 86 -21.28 -23.02 -13.82
N CYS A 87 -22.19 -23.76 -13.21
CA CYS A 87 -23.60 -23.83 -13.56
C CYS A 87 -24.46 -24.18 -12.33
N LEU A 88 -25.75 -23.83 -12.39
CA LEU A 88 -26.76 -24.28 -11.43
C LEU A 88 -27.59 -25.39 -12.07
N SER A 89 -27.80 -26.48 -11.34
CA SER A 89 -28.62 -27.61 -11.80
C SER A 89 -30.11 -27.25 -11.78
N ASN A 90 -30.94 -28.06 -12.45
CA ASN A 90 -32.39 -27.87 -12.44
C ASN A 90 -33.03 -28.22 -11.08
N ASP A 91 -32.31 -28.92 -10.22
CA ASP A 91 -32.79 -29.40 -8.92
C ASP A 91 -33.03 -28.27 -7.92
N ILE A 92 -32.48 -27.08 -8.17
CA ILE A 92 -32.80 -25.87 -7.39
C ILE A 92 -34.31 -25.56 -7.41
N SER A 93 -35.05 -26.05 -8.42
CA SER A 93 -36.49 -25.84 -8.52
C SER A 93 -37.31 -26.48 -7.40
N HIS A 94 -36.71 -27.39 -6.62
CA HIS A 94 -37.35 -28.03 -5.48
C HIS A 94 -37.38 -27.14 -4.21
N PHE A 95 -36.65 -26.03 -4.17
CA PHE A 95 -36.64 -25.13 -3.02
C PHE A 95 -37.92 -24.27 -2.93
N GLN A 96 -38.99 -24.86 -2.44
CA GLN A 96 -40.32 -24.22 -2.38
C GLN A 96 -40.42 -23.09 -1.34
N HIS A 97 -39.49 -23.04 -0.37
CA HIS A 97 -39.49 -22.07 0.73
C HIS A 97 -38.36 -21.04 0.66
N ILE A 98 -37.53 -21.06 -0.38
CA ILE A 98 -36.34 -20.21 -0.47
C ILE A 98 -36.74 -18.73 -0.57
N ARG A 99 -36.17 -17.91 0.29
CA ARG A 99 -36.34 -16.44 0.32
C ARG A 99 -35.07 -15.73 -0.10
N GLN A 100 -33.91 -16.29 0.20
CA GLN A 100 -32.62 -15.66 -0.06
C GLN A 100 -31.69 -16.64 -0.75
N LEU A 101 -31.17 -16.24 -1.92
CA LEU A 101 -30.22 -17.03 -2.69
C LEU A 101 -29.03 -16.15 -3.07
N PHE A 102 -27.88 -16.45 -2.50
CA PHE A 102 -26.63 -15.73 -2.75
C PHE A 102 -25.63 -16.65 -3.45
N ILE A 103 -25.24 -16.30 -4.67
CA ILE A 103 -24.32 -17.07 -5.51
C ILE A 103 -23.33 -16.11 -6.20
N SER A 104 -22.93 -15.06 -5.47
CA SER A 104 -22.02 -14.04 -5.98
C SER A 104 -20.59 -14.59 -6.09
N HIS A 105 -19.74 -13.98 -6.93
CA HIS A 105 -18.32 -14.34 -7.10
C HIS A 105 -18.12 -15.84 -7.40
N ASN A 106 -18.74 -16.30 -8.48
CA ASN A 106 -18.61 -17.65 -9.02
C ASN A 106 -18.27 -17.57 -10.52
N HIS A 107 -18.37 -18.67 -11.26
CA HIS A 107 -18.07 -18.76 -12.69
C HIS A 107 -19.33 -19.07 -13.52
N ILE A 108 -20.51 -18.66 -13.04
CA ILE A 108 -21.77 -18.99 -13.69
C ILE A 108 -21.92 -18.22 -14.99
N THR A 109 -22.11 -18.96 -16.08
CA THR A 109 -22.27 -18.38 -17.43
C THR A 109 -23.74 -18.16 -17.82
N GLN A 110 -24.65 -19.00 -17.30
CA GLN A 110 -26.09 -18.95 -17.54
C GLN A 110 -26.87 -19.45 -16.32
N LEU A 111 -28.09 -18.94 -16.14
CA LEU A 111 -29.05 -19.47 -15.15
C LEU A 111 -30.01 -20.46 -15.82
N PRO A 112 -30.40 -21.55 -15.14
CA PRO A 112 -31.39 -22.48 -15.66
C PRO A 112 -32.77 -21.83 -15.72
N SER A 113 -33.61 -22.25 -16.68
CA SER A 113 -34.97 -21.73 -16.82
C SER A 113 -35.85 -22.04 -15.61
N CYS A 114 -35.55 -23.10 -14.87
CA CYS A 114 -36.30 -23.47 -13.66
C CYS A 114 -36.11 -22.51 -12.48
N ILE A 115 -35.18 -21.53 -12.56
CA ILE A 115 -35.03 -20.48 -11.53
C ILE A 115 -36.34 -19.74 -11.28
N GLY A 116 -37.20 -19.61 -12.30
CA GLY A 116 -38.51 -19.00 -12.19
C GLY A 116 -39.51 -19.73 -11.29
N ASN A 117 -39.22 -20.98 -10.88
CA ASN A 117 -40.07 -21.75 -9.98
C ASN A 117 -39.91 -21.32 -8.51
N LEU A 118 -38.85 -20.56 -8.18
CA LEU A 118 -38.56 -20.07 -6.83
C LEU A 118 -39.47 -18.89 -6.44
N THR A 119 -40.79 -19.06 -6.51
CA THR A 119 -41.76 -17.96 -6.40
C THR A 119 -41.76 -17.24 -5.04
N THR A 120 -41.19 -17.85 -3.99
CA THR A 120 -41.01 -17.26 -2.65
C THR A 120 -39.77 -16.37 -2.54
N LEU A 121 -38.90 -16.36 -3.55
CA LEU A 121 -37.61 -15.67 -3.50
C LEU A 121 -37.78 -14.15 -3.38
N GLN A 122 -37.08 -13.57 -2.39
CA GLN A 122 -37.10 -12.15 -2.07
C GLN A 122 -35.78 -11.46 -2.41
N ILE A 123 -34.65 -12.16 -2.26
CA ILE A 123 -33.31 -11.64 -2.53
C ILE A 123 -32.56 -12.63 -3.41
N LEU A 124 -32.05 -12.14 -4.55
CA LEU A 124 -31.21 -12.89 -5.46
C LEU A 124 -29.89 -12.14 -5.70
N GLY A 125 -28.80 -12.70 -5.18
CA GLY A 125 -27.45 -12.18 -5.36
C GLY A 125 -26.64 -12.98 -6.38
N LEU A 126 -26.25 -12.35 -7.48
CA LEU A 126 -25.53 -12.97 -8.60
C LEU A 126 -24.32 -12.14 -9.04
N SER A 127 -23.84 -11.22 -8.19
CA SER A 127 -22.74 -10.32 -8.50
C SER A 127 -21.45 -11.09 -8.86
N GLY A 128 -20.59 -10.57 -9.73
CA GLY A 128 -19.27 -11.15 -9.99
C GLY A 128 -19.31 -12.53 -10.65
N ASN A 129 -20.26 -12.74 -11.57
CA ASN A 129 -20.36 -13.95 -12.40
C ASN A 129 -20.07 -13.63 -13.88
N GLN A 130 -20.33 -14.58 -14.78
CA GLN A 130 -20.09 -14.44 -16.21
C GLN A 130 -21.41 -14.43 -17.01
N LEU A 131 -22.51 -14.01 -16.39
CA LEU A 131 -23.85 -14.05 -17.01
C LEU A 131 -23.91 -13.12 -18.22
N LYS A 132 -24.30 -13.66 -19.38
CA LYS A 132 -24.52 -12.88 -20.61
C LYS A 132 -25.97 -12.42 -20.79
N SER A 133 -26.90 -13.18 -20.23
CA SER A 133 -28.34 -12.97 -20.31
C SER A 133 -29.05 -13.63 -19.13
N LEU A 134 -30.33 -13.33 -18.97
CA LEU A 134 -31.19 -13.89 -17.93
C LEU A 134 -32.37 -14.64 -18.58
N PRO A 135 -32.87 -15.72 -17.99
CA PRO A 135 -33.97 -16.50 -18.56
C PRO A 135 -35.31 -15.75 -18.43
N GLU A 136 -36.22 -15.92 -19.39
CA GLU A 136 -37.52 -15.25 -19.38
C GLU A 136 -38.41 -15.67 -18.20
N SER A 137 -38.23 -16.90 -17.72
CA SER A 137 -38.94 -17.46 -16.56
C SER A 137 -38.69 -16.68 -15.27
N MET A 138 -37.62 -15.88 -15.19
CA MET A 138 -37.32 -15.05 -14.02
C MET A 138 -38.45 -14.04 -13.72
N ALA A 139 -39.32 -13.75 -14.69
CA ALA A 139 -40.52 -12.94 -14.48
C ALA A 139 -41.56 -13.57 -13.53
N ASN A 140 -41.43 -14.86 -13.20
CA ASN A 140 -42.30 -15.55 -12.25
C ASN A 140 -41.93 -15.26 -10.78
N LEU A 141 -40.77 -14.65 -10.51
CA LEU A 141 -40.27 -14.31 -9.17
C LEU A 141 -40.99 -13.09 -8.59
N LYS A 142 -42.32 -13.14 -8.49
CA LYS A 142 -43.17 -11.98 -8.15
C LYS A 142 -42.91 -11.38 -6.77
N ASN A 143 -42.25 -12.12 -5.87
CA ASN A 143 -41.88 -11.66 -4.52
C ASN A 143 -40.45 -11.11 -4.43
N LEU A 144 -39.74 -10.96 -5.55
CA LEU A 144 -38.36 -10.50 -5.54
C LEU A 144 -38.29 -8.99 -5.25
N HIS A 145 -37.60 -8.64 -4.17
CA HIS A 145 -37.37 -7.26 -3.72
C HIS A 145 -35.98 -6.76 -4.09
N VAL A 146 -34.98 -7.63 -4.09
CA VAL A 146 -33.58 -7.28 -4.37
C VAL A 146 -33.01 -8.21 -5.42
N LEU A 147 -32.48 -7.62 -6.49
CA LEU A 147 -31.77 -8.31 -7.55
C LEU A 147 -30.40 -7.67 -7.75
N ASN A 148 -29.35 -8.38 -7.40
CA ASN A 148 -27.97 -7.95 -7.63
C ASN A 148 -27.35 -8.73 -8.79
N LEU A 149 -26.99 -8.03 -9.85
CA LEU A 149 -26.37 -8.54 -11.08
C LEU A 149 -25.06 -7.78 -11.41
N ASP A 150 -24.45 -7.15 -10.41
CA ASP A 150 -23.21 -6.39 -10.60
C ASP A 150 -22.09 -7.27 -11.18
N TYR A 151 -21.13 -6.65 -11.87
CA TYR A 151 -19.93 -7.27 -12.42
C TYR A 151 -20.21 -8.58 -13.18
N ASN A 152 -21.14 -8.52 -14.13
CA ASN A 152 -21.45 -9.61 -15.06
C ASN A 152 -21.16 -9.20 -16.51
N GLN A 153 -21.58 -10.00 -17.50
CA GLN A 153 -21.37 -9.74 -18.92
C GLN A 153 -22.69 -9.42 -19.65
N ILE A 154 -23.69 -8.89 -18.93
CA ILE A 154 -25.03 -8.68 -19.46
C ILE A 154 -25.01 -7.53 -20.45
N SER A 155 -25.37 -7.83 -21.70
CA SER A 155 -25.51 -6.81 -22.76
C SER A 155 -26.94 -6.29 -22.92
N ARG A 156 -27.94 -7.12 -22.58
CA ARG A 156 -29.37 -6.85 -22.75
C ARG A 156 -30.15 -7.53 -21.63
N LEU A 157 -31.08 -6.79 -21.01
CA LEU A 157 -32.02 -7.35 -20.04
C LEU A 157 -33.28 -7.84 -20.75
N PRO A 158 -33.77 -9.06 -20.47
CA PRO A 158 -35.04 -9.52 -21.02
C PRO A 158 -36.20 -8.66 -20.50
N LYS A 159 -37.12 -8.30 -21.39
CA LYS A 159 -38.26 -7.40 -21.10
C LYS A 159 -39.12 -7.88 -19.93
N CYS A 160 -39.17 -9.19 -19.72
CA CYS A 160 -40.00 -9.80 -18.70
C CYS A 160 -39.54 -9.48 -17.27
N ILE A 161 -38.27 -9.10 -17.04
CA ILE A 161 -37.76 -8.67 -15.71
C ILE A 161 -38.46 -7.43 -15.20
N PHE A 162 -38.87 -6.54 -16.10
CA PHE A 162 -39.57 -5.32 -15.70
C PHE A 162 -41.03 -5.55 -15.28
N ARG A 163 -41.48 -6.82 -15.26
CA ARG A 163 -42.75 -7.26 -14.66
C ARG A 163 -42.61 -7.62 -13.17
N LEU A 164 -41.40 -7.58 -12.61
CA LEU A 164 -41.13 -7.83 -11.19
C LEU A 164 -41.55 -6.59 -10.36
N THR A 165 -42.85 -6.41 -10.17
CA THR A 165 -43.41 -5.18 -9.59
C THR A 165 -43.06 -4.97 -8.11
N GLN A 166 -42.59 -5.99 -7.40
CA GLN A 166 -42.13 -5.89 -6.00
C GLN A 166 -40.66 -5.50 -5.86
N LEU A 167 -39.93 -5.33 -6.97
CA LEU A 167 -38.52 -5.02 -6.93
C LEU A 167 -38.29 -3.61 -6.37
N VAL A 168 -37.47 -3.54 -5.32
CA VAL A 168 -37.09 -2.31 -4.61
C VAL A 168 -35.66 -1.90 -4.98
N LYS A 169 -34.75 -2.88 -5.16
CA LYS A 169 -33.34 -2.65 -5.44
C LYS A 169 -32.90 -3.44 -6.66
N LEU A 170 -32.31 -2.76 -7.64
CA LEU A 170 -31.75 -3.36 -8.84
C LEU A 170 -30.32 -2.86 -9.08
N TYR A 171 -29.36 -3.77 -8.95
CA TYR A 171 -27.95 -3.47 -9.16
C TYR A 171 -27.43 -4.13 -10.44
N LEU A 172 -26.87 -3.33 -11.34
CA LEU A 172 -26.39 -3.72 -12.67
C LEU A 172 -25.01 -3.11 -12.98
N CYS A 173 -24.27 -2.67 -11.96
CA CYS A 173 -22.97 -2.05 -12.09
C CYS A 173 -21.98 -2.99 -12.81
N GLY A 174 -21.08 -2.48 -13.65
CA GLY A 174 -19.99 -3.28 -14.24
C GLY A 174 -20.46 -4.33 -15.25
N ASN A 175 -21.47 -4.01 -16.06
CA ASN A 175 -21.98 -4.87 -17.13
C ASN A 175 -21.65 -4.29 -18.53
N ARG A 176 -22.28 -4.81 -19.59
CA ARG A 176 -22.10 -4.37 -20.98
C ARG A 176 -23.38 -3.77 -21.57
N ILE A 177 -24.23 -3.18 -20.72
CA ILE A 177 -25.54 -2.67 -21.10
C ILE A 177 -25.35 -1.40 -21.94
N LYS A 178 -25.90 -1.41 -23.16
CA LYS A 178 -25.87 -0.24 -24.06
C LYS A 178 -27.13 0.61 -23.97
N ASN A 179 -28.28 -0.02 -23.74
CA ASN A 179 -29.58 0.64 -23.69
C ASN A 179 -30.49 -0.09 -22.70
N LEU A 180 -31.32 0.67 -21.99
CA LEU A 180 -32.43 0.14 -21.21
C LEU A 180 -33.71 0.14 -22.07
N PRO A 181 -34.54 -0.91 -21.97
CA PRO A 181 -35.79 -0.98 -22.71
C PRO A 181 -36.88 -0.13 -22.03
N LYS A 182 -37.90 0.31 -22.79
CA LYS A 182 -39.00 1.17 -22.31
C LYS A 182 -39.79 0.55 -21.16
N GLU A 183 -39.76 -0.78 -21.06
CA GLU A 183 -40.44 -1.55 -20.03
C GLU A 183 -39.91 -1.26 -18.62
N ILE A 184 -38.73 -0.65 -18.45
CA ILE A 184 -38.17 -0.23 -17.14
C ILE A 184 -39.17 0.52 -16.26
N GLY A 185 -40.05 1.33 -16.85
CA GLY A 185 -41.10 2.06 -16.12
C GLY A 185 -42.16 1.17 -15.46
N GLY A 186 -42.11 -0.15 -15.64
CA GLY A 186 -42.97 -1.13 -14.95
C GLY A 186 -42.56 -1.39 -13.50
N LEU A 187 -41.32 -1.10 -13.11
CA LEU A 187 -40.78 -1.35 -11.76
C LEU A 187 -41.20 -0.28 -10.74
N LYS A 188 -42.51 -0.07 -10.56
CA LYS A 188 -43.06 1.07 -9.81
C LYS A 188 -42.61 1.19 -8.33
N ASN A 189 -42.15 0.11 -7.72
CA ASN A 189 -41.67 0.09 -6.32
C ASN A 189 -40.15 0.26 -6.19
N LEU A 190 -39.43 0.47 -7.31
CA LEU A 190 -37.98 0.60 -7.31
C LEU A 190 -37.57 1.88 -6.58
N ARG A 191 -36.65 1.73 -5.63
CA ARG A 191 -36.06 2.80 -4.82
C ARG A 191 -34.59 3.01 -5.16
N GLU A 192 -33.86 1.94 -5.45
CA GLU A 192 -32.42 2.02 -5.76
C GLU A 192 -32.14 1.37 -7.11
N LEU A 193 -31.51 2.13 -8.00
CA LEU A 193 -31.07 1.67 -9.31
C LEU A 193 -29.61 2.04 -9.54
N SER A 194 -28.74 1.03 -9.63
CA SER A 194 -27.34 1.20 -9.99
C SER A 194 -27.06 0.65 -11.39
N LEU A 195 -26.50 1.51 -12.24
CA LEU A 195 -26.18 1.25 -13.64
C LEU A 195 -24.72 1.63 -13.97
N SER A 196 -23.89 1.88 -12.95
CA SER A 196 -22.53 2.38 -13.16
C SER A 196 -21.66 1.41 -13.97
N LYS A 197 -20.59 1.91 -14.61
CA LYS A 197 -19.63 1.11 -15.38
C LYS A 197 -20.31 0.25 -16.46
N ASN A 198 -21.16 0.88 -17.27
CA ASN A 198 -21.82 0.28 -18.43
C ASN A 198 -21.47 1.07 -19.70
N GLN A 199 -22.23 0.89 -20.78
CA GLN A 199 -22.03 1.57 -22.07
C GLN A 199 -23.29 2.35 -22.47
N ILE A 200 -24.05 2.85 -21.48
CA ILE A 200 -25.33 3.50 -21.70
C ILE A 200 -25.11 4.88 -22.30
N ALA A 201 -25.68 5.12 -23.48
CA ALA A 201 -25.64 6.43 -24.14
C ALA A 201 -26.92 7.26 -23.93
N PHE A 202 -28.07 6.59 -23.77
CA PHE A 202 -29.37 7.24 -23.61
C PHE A 202 -30.25 6.48 -22.61
N LEU A 203 -31.07 7.22 -21.87
CA LEU A 203 -32.08 6.67 -20.97
C LEU A 203 -33.46 6.70 -21.64
N PRO A 204 -34.26 5.61 -21.56
CA PRO A 204 -35.62 5.62 -22.06
C PRO A 204 -36.48 6.55 -21.20
N VAL A 205 -37.38 7.30 -21.83
CA VAL A 205 -38.25 8.28 -21.16
C VAL A 205 -39.15 7.66 -20.08
N GLN A 206 -39.40 6.36 -20.16
CA GLN A 206 -40.17 5.59 -19.18
C GLN A 206 -39.43 5.36 -17.85
N LEU A 207 -38.09 5.51 -17.81
CA LEU A 207 -37.34 5.45 -16.55
C LEU A 207 -37.84 6.52 -15.56
N TYR A 208 -38.22 7.69 -16.07
CA TYR A 208 -38.74 8.79 -15.25
C TYR A 208 -40.17 8.56 -14.73
N ASN A 209 -40.78 7.39 -14.98
CA ASN A 209 -42.02 6.98 -14.34
C ASN A 209 -41.80 6.27 -12.99
N LEU A 210 -40.53 6.03 -12.61
CA LEU A 210 -40.14 5.43 -11.33
C LEU A 210 -40.22 6.49 -10.21
N THR A 211 -41.44 6.91 -9.85
CA THR A 211 -41.66 8.04 -8.93
C THR A 211 -41.22 7.78 -7.48
N ASN A 212 -40.99 6.52 -7.11
CA ASN A 212 -40.49 6.10 -5.79
C ASN A 212 -38.96 5.96 -5.73
N LEU A 213 -38.26 6.29 -6.82
CA LEU A 213 -36.81 6.16 -6.89
C LEU A 213 -36.14 7.16 -5.94
N GLU A 214 -35.35 6.64 -5.02
CA GLU A 214 -34.60 7.39 -4.01
C GLU A 214 -33.13 7.56 -4.44
N GLU A 215 -32.55 6.57 -5.11
CA GLU A 215 -31.16 6.58 -5.56
C GLU A 215 -31.03 6.13 -7.01
N LEU A 216 -30.35 6.96 -7.81
CA LEU A 216 -30.01 6.68 -9.20
C LEU A 216 -28.53 6.92 -9.42
N ILE A 217 -27.79 5.83 -9.61
CA ILE A 217 -26.32 5.84 -9.78
C ILE A 217 -26.01 5.34 -11.19
N MET A 218 -25.38 6.18 -12.01
CA MET A 218 -25.13 5.92 -13.44
C MET A 218 -23.71 6.32 -13.85
N ASP A 219 -22.76 6.18 -12.94
CA ASP A 219 -21.38 6.60 -13.16
C ASP A 219 -20.68 5.79 -14.26
N ASP A 220 -19.60 6.30 -14.84
CA ASP A 220 -18.77 5.57 -15.82
C ASP A 220 -19.62 5.01 -16.98
N ASN A 221 -20.39 5.88 -17.64
CA ASN A 221 -21.22 5.56 -18.79
C ASN A 221 -20.89 6.51 -19.95
N ARG A 222 -21.79 6.61 -20.95
CA ARG A 222 -21.63 7.48 -22.12
C ARG A 222 -22.81 8.46 -22.25
N LEU A 223 -23.42 8.81 -21.14
CA LEU A 223 -24.58 9.70 -21.12
C LEU A 223 -24.13 11.12 -21.45
N ALA A 224 -24.81 11.76 -22.42
CA ALA A 224 -24.52 13.14 -22.82
C ALA A 224 -25.60 14.14 -22.38
N GLY A 225 -26.75 13.66 -21.90
CA GLY A 225 -27.86 14.51 -21.52
C GLY A 225 -28.94 13.79 -20.71
N LEU A 226 -29.77 14.58 -20.03
CA LEU A 226 -30.87 14.12 -19.20
C LEU A 226 -32.19 14.64 -19.78
N SER A 227 -33.25 13.84 -19.72
CA SER A 227 -34.57 14.28 -20.18
C SER A 227 -35.19 15.28 -19.21
N ASP A 228 -36.00 16.21 -19.73
CA ASP A 228 -36.81 17.14 -18.94
C ASP A 228 -37.80 16.46 -17.98
N LYS A 229 -38.12 15.19 -18.23
CA LYS A 229 -38.99 14.41 -17.36
C LYS A 229 -38.33 13.97 -16.05
N VAL A 230 -37.05 14.26 -15.84
CA VAL A 230 -36.38 14.05 -14.54
C VAL A 230 -37.14 14.67 -13.38
N GLU A 231 -37.85 15.78 -13.63
CA GLU A 231 -38.73 16.43 -12.64
C GLU A 231 -39.81 15.50 -12.07
N ARG A 232 -40.06 14.31 -12.63
CA ARG A 232 -41.01 13.33 -12.09
C ARG A 232 -40.44 12.51 -10.92
N LEU A 233 -39.12 12.48 -10.75
CA LEU A 233 -38.43 11.71 -9.71
C LEU A 233 -38.45 12.46 -8.38
N GLN A 234 -39.65 12.67 -7.83
CA GLN A 234 -39.90 13.53 -6.67
C GLN A 234 -39.33 12.99 -5.35
N GLN A 235 -38.99 11.71 -5.28
CA GLN A 235 -38.37 11.06 -4.10
C GLN A 235 -36.85 10.92 -4.21
N LEU A 236 -36.24 11.40 -5.30
CA LEU A 236 -34.81 11.21 -5.56
C LEU A 236 -33.98 11.99 -4.54
N LYS A 237 -33.13 11.29 -3.80
CA LYS A 237 -32.21 11.81 -2.79
C LYS A 237 -30.78 11.86 -3.31
N VAL A 238 -30.36 10.79 -4.00
CA VAL A 238 -29.00 10.65 -4.53
C VAL A 238 -29.07 10.51 -6.04
N LEU A 239 -28.41 11.43 -6.74
CA LEU A 239 -28.15 11.34 -8.17
C LEU A 239 -26.64 11.36 -8.42
N SER A 240 -26.13 10.28 -8.99
CA SER A 240 -24.73 10.18 -9.40
C SER A 240 -24.63 9.90 -10.90
N ILE A 241 -23.97 10.79 -11.62
CA ILE A 241 -23.70 10.69 -13.06
C ILE A 241 -22.22 10.98 -13.35
N ALA A 242 -21.34 10.56 -12.45
CA ALA A 242 -19.90 10.82 -12.57
C ALA A 242 -19.32 10.13 -13.81
N ASN A 243 -18.22 10.66 -14.36
CA ASN A 243 -17.49 10.07 -15.49
C ASN A 243 -18.40 9.75 -16.69
N ASN A 244 -19.10 10.77 -17.18
CA ASN A 244 -19.98 10.70 -18.35
C ASN A 244 -19.59 11.81 -19.36
N LEU A 245 -20.48 12.14 -20.30
CA LEU A 245 -20.24 13.10 -21.38
C LEU A 245 -21.15 14.33 -21.27
N PHE A 246 -21.63 14.68 -20.08
CA PHE A 246 -22.54 15.82 -19.91
C PHE A 246 -21.82 17.14 -20.14
N GLN A 247 -22.33 17.94 -21.07
CA GLN A 247 -21.89 19.33 -21.30
C GLN A 247 -22.72 20.35 -20.51
N MET A 248 -23.98 20.00 -20.21
CA MET A 248 -24.89 20.80 -19.42
C MET A 248 -25.87 19.91 -18.66
N ILE A 249 -26.38 20.43 -17.54
CA ILE A 249 -27.49 19.82 -16.80
C ILE A 249 -28.74 20.68 -17.00
N ASN A 250 -29.87 20.06 -17.31
CA ASN A 250 -31.11 20.80 -17.51
C ASN A 250 -31.69 21.32 -16.18
N ASP A 251 -32.33 22.49 -16.23
CA ASP A 251 -33.00 23.12 -15.08
C ASP A 251 -34.12 22.26 -14.46
N LYS A 252 -34.62 21.28 -15.22
CA LYS A 252 -35.67 20.37 -14.76
C LYS A 252 -35.21 19.43 -13.65
N LEU A 253 -33.91 19.13 -13.57
CA LEU A 253 -33.35 18.42 -12.43
C LEU A 253 -33.60 19.18 -11.12
N CYS A 254 -33.52 20.51 -11.16
CA CYS A 254 -33.70 21.38 -10.00
C CYS A 254 -35.15 21.40 -9.47
N ALA A 255 -36.10 20.73 -10.14
CA ALA A 255 -37.46 20.52 -9.66
C ALA A 255 -37.62 19.27 -8.78
N CYS A 256 -36.54 18.56 -8.46
CA CYS A 256 -36.53 17.41 -7.54
C CYS A 256 -36.19 17.88 -6.11
N PRO A 257 -37.17 18.05 -5.20
CA PRO A 257 -36.95 18.73 -3.93
C PRO A 257 -36.17 17.89 -2.90
N CYS A 258 -36.12 16.56 -3.08
CA CYS A 258 -35.54 15.64 -2.11
C CYS A 258 -34.03 15.40 -2.30
N ILE A 259 -33.40 15.95 -3.35
CA ILE A 259 -31.99 15.69 -3.63
C ILE A 259 -31.12 16.24 -2.49
N THR A 260 -30.36 15.35 -1.87
CA THR A 260 -29.38 15.63 -0.81
C THR A 260 -27.94 15.52 -1.33
N THR A 261 -27.70 14.61 -2.27
CA THR A 261 -26.36 14.35 -2.83
C THR A 261 -26.42 14.38 -4.35
N LEU A 262 -25.63 15.26 -4.96
CA LEU A 262 -25.52 15.42 -6.41
C LEU A 262 -24.05 15.27 -6.84
N ILE A 263 -23.77 14.20 -7.59
CA ILE A 263 -22.42 13.88 -8.08
C ILE A 263 -22.38 14.01 -9.60
N LEU A 264 -21.61 14.99 -10.06
CA LEU A 264 -21.40 15.40 -11.45
C LEU A 264 -19.92 15.33 -11.86
N THR A 265 -19.07 14.74 -11.02
CA THR A 265 -17.61 14.67 -11.22
C THR A 265 -17.23 14.02 -12.55
N GLY A 266 -16.20 14.52 -13.24
CA GLY A 266 -15.66 13.87 -14.45
C GLY A 266 -16.57 13.99 -15.67
N ASN A 267 -17.20 15.14 -15.87
CA ASN A 267 -18.00 15.45 -17.05
C ASN A 267 -17.34 16.58 -17.87
N GLN A 268 -18.09 17.20 -18.79
CA GLN A 268 -17.64 18.31 -19.64
C GLN A 268 -18.46 19.57 -19.37
N LEU A 269 -18.90 19.77 -18.12
CA LEU A 269 -19.78 20.86 -17.75
C LEU A 269 -19.04 22.20 -17.87
N SER A 270 -19.57 23.11 -18.68
CA SER A 270 -19.09 24.50 -18.77
C SER A 270 -19.77 25.41 -17.74
N SER A 271 -20.99 25.05 -17.31
CA SER A 271 -21.74 25.77 -16.28
C SER A 271 -22.69 24.84 -15.51
N LEU A 272 -23.11 25.28 -14.33
CA LEU A 272 -24.17 24.66 -13.53
C LEU A 272 -25.54 25.26 -13.91
N PRO A 273 -26.66 24.54 -13.67
CA PRO A 273 -27.99 25.04 -13.99
C PRO A 273 -28.34 26.29 -13.17
N GLU A 274 -28.95 27.31 -13.79
CA GLU A 274 -29.29 28.58 -13.14
C GLU A 274 -30.24 28.38 -11.93
N LYS A 275 -31.08 27.35 -12.01
CA LYS A 275 -32.06 27.01 -10.98
C LYS A 275 -31.53 26.08 -9.88
N ILE A 276 -30.22 25.87 -9.77
CA ILE A 276 -29.62 24.97 -8.77
C ILE A 276 -30.04 25.30 -7.33
N HIS A 277 -30.29 26.58 -7.03
CA HIS A 277 -30.79 27.06 -5.74
C HIS A 277 -32.11 26.41 -5.28
N LYS A 278 -32.89 25.83 -6.20
CA LYS A 278 -34.15 25.13 -5.86
C LYS A 278 -33.92 23.79 -5.15
N LEU A 279 -32.71 23.24 -5.22
CA LEU A 279 -32.33 22.02 -4.49
C LEU A 279 -32.05 22.35 -3.02
N THR A 280 -33.05 22.83 -2.29
CA THR A 280 -32.87 23.41 -0.94
C THR A 280 -32.36 22.42 0.11
N ASN A 281 -32.53 21.11 -0.13
CA ASN A 281 -32.05 20.04 0.74
C ASN A 281 -30.65 19.52 0.36
N LEU A 282 -29.98 20.12 -0.63
CA LEU A 282 -28.67 19.68 -1.07
C LEU A 282 -27.64 19.85 0.06
N MET A 283 -27.00 18.74 0.42
CA MET A 283 -25.98 18.65 1.45
C MET A 283 -24.58 18.42 0.85
N GLU A 284 -24.52 17.73 -0.29
CA GLU A 284 -23.29 17.35 -0.95
C GLU A 284 -23.36 17.65 -2.45
N LEU A 285 -22.40 18.44 -2.94
CA LEU A 285 -22.26 18.80 -4.35
C LEU A 285 -20.84 18.47 -4.82
N HIS A 286 -20.74 17.51 -5.74
CA HIS A 286 -19.47 17.08 -6.32
C HIS A 286 -19.44 17.42 -7.81
N ILE A 287 -18.58 18.35 -8.20
CA ILE A 287 -18.47 18.92 -9.55
C ILE A 287 -17.02 18.92 -10.05
N ASP A 288 -16.16 18.09 -9.46
CA ASP A 288 -14.75 18.00 -9.81
C ASP A 288 -14.53 17.53 -11.25
N ARG A 289 -13.37 17.82 -11.84
CA ARG A 289 -12.99 17.32 -13.17
C ARG A 289 -14.03 17.66 -14.23
N ASN A 290 -14.34 18.95 -14.34
CA ASN A 290 -15.22 19.52 -15.37
C ASN A 290 -14.47 20.67 -16.06
N THR A 291 -15.19 21.50 -16.83
CA THR A 291 -14.63 22.67 -17.52
C THR A 291 -15.28 23.96 -17.02
N LEU A 292 -15.63 24.02 -15.73
CA LEU A 292 -16.31 25.18 -15.14
C LEU A 292 -15.35 26.37 -15.03
N GLU A 293 -15.73 27.52 -15.59
CA GLU A 293 -14.98 28.78 -15.46
C GLU A 293 -15.53 29.67 -14.34
N VAL A 294 -16.84 29.61 -14.10
CA VAL A 294 -17.55 30.43 -13.11
C VAL A 294 -18.57 29.57 -12.38
N LEU A 295 -18.71 29.81 -11.08
CA LEU A 295 -19.76 29.22 -10.25
C LEU A 295 -20.91 30.22 -10.08
N PRO A 296 -22.19 29.77 -10.20
CA PRO A 296 -23.33 30.67 -10.11
C PRO A 296 -23.55 31.20 -8.69
N GLU A 297 -23.82 32.49 -8.56
CA GLU A 297 -24.13 33.18 -7.28
C GLU A 297 -25.31 32.52 -6.55
N GLN A 298 -26.22 31.90 -7.31
CA GLN A 298 -27.40 31.21 -6.80
C GLN A 298 -27.05 30.07 -5.81
N LEU A 299 -25.83 29.51 -5.85
CA LEU A 299 -25.36 28.53 -4.88
C LEU A 299 -25.45 29.02 -3.43
N ALA A 300 -25.37 30.34 -3.20
CA ALA A 300 -25.56 31.00 -1.90
C ALA A 300 -26.85 30.59 -1.16
N HIS A 301 -27.90 30.21 -1.90
CA HIS A 301 -29.19 29.84 -1.33
C HIS A 301 -29.21 28.41 -0.77
N LEU A 302 -28.18 27.59 -1.02
CA LEU A 302 -28.07 26.22 -0.54
C LEU A 302 -27.56 26.18 0.92
N LYS A 303 -28.45 26.57 1.85
CA LYS A 303 -28.13 26.72 3.28
C LYS A 303 -27.80 25.42 4.02
N HIS A 304 -28.06 24.28 3.41
CA HIS A 304 -27.77 22.95 3.96
C HIS A 304 -26.49 22.33 3.41
N LEU A 305 -25.82 23.00 2.45
CA LEU A 305 -24.60 22.50 1.84
C LEU A 305 -23.50 22.35 2.89
N SER A 306 -22.97 21.13 2.97
CA SER A 306 -21.97 20.72 3.95
C SER A 306 -20.65 20.32 3.29
N VAL A 307 -20.72 19.69 2.11
CA VAL A 307 -19.56 19.28 1.32
C VAL A 307 -19.71 19.84 -0.09
N MET A 308 -18.67 20.52 -0.55
CA MET A 308 -18.58 20.99 -1.92
C MET A 308 -17.19 20.65 -2.47
N THR A 309 -17.16 19.91 -3.57
CA THR A 309 -15.91 19.58 -4.27
C THR A 309 -15.99 20.08 -5.71
N CYS A 310 -15.08 20.97 -6.07
CA CYS A 310 -14.99 21.63 -7.37
C CYS A 310 -13.54 21.63 -7.86
N GLY A 311 -12.80 20.56 -7.57
CA GLY A 311 -11.42 20.40 -7.99
C GLY A 311 -11.28 20.17 -9.49
N ASP A 312 -10.08 20.33 -10.04
CA ASP A 312 -9.74 20.07 -11.45
C ASP A 312 -10.70 20.76 -12.44
N ASN A 313 -10.86 22.08 -12.33
CA ASN A 313 -11.73 22.90 -13.18
C ASN A 313 -10.94 24.12 -13.73
N HIS A 314 -11.63 25.15 -14.23
CA HIS A 314 -11.01 26.39 -14.74
C HIS A 314 -11.49 27.63 -13.96
N VAL A 315 -11.92 27.44 -12.71
CA VAL A 315 -12.49 28.52 -11.89
C VAL A 315 -11.42 29.56 -11.55
N LEU A 316 -11.73 30.83 -11.81
CA LEU A 316 -10.86 31.97 -11.54
C LEU A 316 -11.12 32.62 -10.17
N HIS A 317 -12.39 32.69 -9.76
CA HIS A 317 -12.84 33.25 -8.49
C HIS A 317 -14.13 32.58 -8.03
N LEU A 318 -14.43 32.69 -6.73
CA LEU A 318 -15.71 32.27 -6.17
C LEU A 318 -16.66 33.47 -6.09
N PRO A 319 -17.98 33.28 -6.29
CA PRO A 319 -18.96 34.33 -6.08
C PRO A 319 -19.03 34.73 -4.60
N ILE A 320 -19.12 36.03 -4.31
CA ILE A 320 -19.08 36.56 -2.94
C ILE A 320 -20.33 36.19 -2.13
N GLU A 321 -21.44 35.96 -2.83
CA GLU A 321 -22.74 35.54 -2.30
C GLU A 321 -22.67 34.18 -1.61
N LEU A 322 -21.69 33.33 -1.94
CA LEU A 322 -21.50 32.02 -1.32
C LEU A 322 -21.22 32.11 0.20
N ASN A 323 -21.07 33.34 0.73
CA ASN A 323 -20.92 33.62 2.15
C ASN A 323 -22.09 33.14 3.03
N SER A 324 -23.24 32.89 2.40
CA SER A 324 -24.44 32.38 3.08
C SER A 324 -24.34 30.89 3.42
N CYS A 325 -23.42 30.14 2.80
CA CYS A 325 -23.21 28.71 2.99
C CYS A 325 -22.33 28.40 4.22
N SER A 326 -22.73 28.87 5.39
CA SER A 326 -21.95 28.76 6.65
C SER A 326 -21.84 27.35 7.23
N LYS A 327 -22.58 26.38 6.69
CA LYS A 327 -22.55 24.97 7.12
C LYS A 327 -21.49 24.12 6.41
N ILE A 328 -20.78 24.67 5.43
CA ILE A 328 -19.73 23.93 4.70
C ILE A 328 -18.63 23.54 5.69
N THR A 329 -18.39 22.24 5.79
CA THR A 329 -17.34 21.63 6.61
C THR A 329 -16.16 21.17 5.76
N LYS A 330 -16.40 20.84 4.49
CA LYS A 330 -15.37 20.46 3.52
C LYS A 330 -15.54 21.21 2.20
N LEU A 331 -14.49 21.91 1.80
CA LEU A 331 -14.40 22.62 0.53
C LEU A 331 -13.14 22.22 -0.22
N ASP A 332 -13.31 21.64 -1.40
CA ASP A 332 -12.21 21.32 -2.31
C ASP A 332 -12.30 22.18 -3.57
N LEU A 333 -11.25 22.95 -3.83
CA LEU A 333 -11.08 23.83 -4.99
C LEU A 333 -9.73 23.58 -5.66
N SER A 334 -9.14 22.41 -5.46
CA SER A 334 -7.82 22.07 -6.00
C SER A 334 -7.80 22.06 -7.53
N GLY A 335 -6.65 22.25 -8.17
CA GLY A 335 -6.53 22.14 -9.63
C GLY A 335 -7.38 23.14 -10.41
N ASN A 336 -7.60 24.34 -9.87
CA ASN A 336 -8.28 25.44 -10.54
C ASN A 336 -7.27 26.52 -10.96
N ARG A 337 -7.76 27.71 -11.33
CA ARG A 337 -6.95 28.87 -11.72
C ARG A 337 -7.20 30.05 -10.78
N LEU A 338 -7.44 29.78 -9.50
CA LEU A 338 -7.71 30.84 -8.52
C LEU A 338 -6.47 31.74 -8.39
N THR A 339 -6.62 33.02 -8.74
CA THR A 339 -5.55 34.02 -8.67
C THR A 339 -5.52 34.77 -7.34
N GLU A 340 -6.55 34.61 -6.51
CA GLU A 340 -6.68 35.24 -5.20
C GLU A 340 -7.19 34.24 -4.16
N PHE A 341 -6.88 34.50 -2.90
CA PHE A 341 -7.44 33.73 -1.80
C PHE A 341 -8.94 34.03 -1.67
N PRO A 342 -9.84 33.03 -1.65
CA PRO A 342 -11.28 33.29 -1.73
C PRO A 342 -11.84 34.03 -0.51
N GLN A 343 -12.33 35.26 -0.71
CA GLN A 343 -12.84 36.13 0.37
C GLN A 343 -14.01 35.52 1.14
N VAL A 344 -14.78 34.67 0.46
CA VAL A 344 -15.96 33.99 1.00
C VAL A 344 -15.66 33.07 2.19
N LEU A 345 -14.42 32.59 2.31
CA LEU A 345 -13.99 31.72 3.40
C LEU A 345 -14.13 32.38 4.78
N SER A 346 -14.13 33.71 4.84
CA SER A 346 -14.33 34.49 6.07
C SER A 346 -15.65 34.20 6.80
N SER A 347 -16.65 33.67 6.08
CA SER A 347 -17.98 33.33 6.61
C SER A 347 -18.18 31.84 6.91
N MET A 348 -17.24 30.98 6.49
CA MET A 348 -17.33 29.52 6.61
C MET A 348 -16.77 29.05 7.95
N PHE A 349 -17.44 29.43 9.05
CA PHE A 349 -16.97 29.12 10.42
C PHE A 349 -17.01 27.63 10.78
N ALA A 350 -17.74 26.82 10.02
CA ALA A 350 -17.83 25.36 10.21
C ALA A 350 -16.74 24.57 9.48
N LEU A 351 -15.88 25.24 8.70
CA LEU A 351 -14.90 24.61 7.83
C LEU A 351 -13.86 23.81 8.64
N LEU A 352 -13.72 22.52 8.30
CA LEU A 352 -12.79 21.58 8.89
C LEU A 352 -11.67 21.19 7.91
N HIS A 353 -12.00 21.12 6.61
CA HIS A 353 -11.07 20.75 5.54
C HIS A 353 -11.19 21.74 4.39
N LEU A 354 -10.06 22.35 4.04
CA LEU A 354 -9.91 23.25 2.91
C LEU A 354 -8.78 22.76 2.01
N ASN A 355 -9.10 22.49 0.75
CA ASN A 355 -8.13 22.12 -0.27
C ASN A 355 -8.09 23.18 -1.38
N LEU A 356 -6.93 23.83 -1.52
CA LEU A 356 -6.59 24.86 -2.50
C LEU A 356 -5.36 24.46 -3.33
N ASN A 357 -4.99 23.18 -3.34
CA ASN A 357 -3.82 22.70 -4.07
C ASN A 357 -3.86 23.07 -5.55
N HIS A 358 -2.72 23.28 -6.19
CA HIS A 358 -2.60 23.48 -7.63
C HIS A 358 -3.48 24.63 -8.16
N ASN A 359 -3.32 25.81 -7.58
CA ASN A 359 -3.94 27.08 -8.00
C ASN A 359 -2.85 28.14 -8.26
N GLU A 360 -3.24 29.40 -8.44
CA GLU A 360 -2.33 30.52 -8.69
C GLU A 360 -2.31 31.55 -7.55
N ILE A 361 -2.62 31.12 -6.32
CA ILE A 361 -2.78 32.01 -5.16
C ILE A 361 -1.40 32.56 -4.73
N PRO A 362 -1.21 33.88 -4.66
CA PRO A 362 0.09 34.50 -4.32
C PRO A 362 0.31 34.68 -2.81
N GLU A 363 -0.75 34.79 -2.02
CA GLU A 363 -0.69 35.01 -0.58
C GLU A 363 -1.94 34.50 0.15
N ILE A 364 -1.81 34.27 1.46
CA ILE A 364 -2.92 33.91 2.35
C ILE A 364 -3.18 35.08 3.32
N PRO A 365 -4.29 35.83 3.16
CA PRO A 365 -4.59 37.03 3.93
C PRO A 365 -5.12 36.73 5.34
N GLN A 366 -5.23 37.78 6.16
CA GLN A 366 -5.67 37.71 7.56
C GLN A 366 -7.01 37.01 7.76
N MET A 367 -7.93 37.05 6.79
CA MET A 367 -9.27 36.48 6.94
C MET A 367 -9.29 34.96 7.24
N ILE A 368 -8.21 34.22 6.99
CA ILE A 368 -8.12 32.79 7.34
C ILE A 368 -8.37 32.53 8.84
N ILE A 369 -8.12 33.52 9.70
CA ILE A 369 -8.34 33.40 11.15
C ILE A 369 -9.80 33.10 11.52
N TYR A 370 -10.76 33.45 10.65
CA TYR A 370 -12.17 33.17 10.90
C TYR A 370 -12.50 31.67 10.79
N ASN A 371 -11.65 30.87 10.15
CA ASN A 371 -11.79 29.42 10.04
C ASN A 371 -11.14 28.70 11.24
N ALA A 372 -11.42 29.15 12.47
CA ALA A 372 -10.76 28.64 13.70
C ALA A 372 -10.98 27.13 13.98
N LYS A 373 -11.93 26.48 13.30
CA LYS A 373 -12.17 25.02 13.40
C LYS A 373 -11.38 24.19 12.38
N LEU A 374 -10.63 24.83 11.49
CA LEU A 374 -9.91 24.16 10.43
C LEU A 374 -8.90 23.16 11.01
N LYS A 375 -8.94 21.94 10.50
CA LYS A 375 -8.05 20.84 10.90
C LYS A 375 -7.08 20.47 9.78
N TYR A 376 -7.52 20.60 8.53
CA TYR A 376 -6.77 20.23 7.34
C TYR A 376 -6.73 21.41 6.37
N LEU A 377 -5.53 21.90 6.07
CA LEU A 377 -5.28 22.95 5.10
C LEU A 377 -4.25 22.48 4.08
N GLU A 378 -4.68 22.43 2.82
CA GLU A 378 -3.88 22.01 1.69
C GLU A 378 -3.75 23.18 0.69
N VAL A 379 -2.53 23.69 0.49
CA VAL A 379 -2.22 24.82 -0.41
C VAL A 379 -0.96 24.53 -1.24
N CYS A 380 -0.68 23.25 -1.50
CA CYS A 380 0.45 22.77 -2.28
C CYS A 380 0.36 23.24 -3.74
N GLY A 381 1.47 23.63 -4.36
CA GLY A 381 1.51 23.98 -5.78
C GLY A 381 0.83 25.31 -6.11
N ASN A 382 1.03 26.34 -5.28
CA ASN A 382 0.56 27.70 -5.49
C ASN A 382 1.76 28.65 -5.77
N LYS A 383 1.53 29.97 -5.70
CA LYS A 383 2.54 31.02 -5.93
C LYS A 383 2.91 31.75 -4.63
N LEU A 384 2.80 31.09 -3.48
CA LEU A 384 3.03 31.71 -2.17
C LEU A 384 4.49 32.09 -1.99
N LYS A 385 4.77 33.39 -1.82
CA LYS A 385 6.13 33.91 -1.55
C LYS A 385 6.46 33.96 -0.06
N GLU A 386 5.45 34.15 0.77
CA GLU A 386 5.57 34.27 2.22
C GLU A 386 4.68 33.26 2.92
N PHE A 387 5.17 32.69 4.02
CA PHE A 387 4.36 31.87 4.90
C PHE A 387 3.54 32.84 5.76
N SER A 388 2.23 32.85 5.55
CA SER A 388 1.31 33.71 6.29
C SER A 388 1.29 33.37 7.78
N GLY A 389 1.76 34.31 8.62
CA GLY A 389 1.72 34.16 10.09
C GLY A 389 0.31 34.03 10.67
N TYR A 390 -0.73 34.40 9.91
CA TYR A 390 -2.12 34.24 10.32
C TYR A 390 -2.54 32.75 10.43
N ILE A 391 -1.94 31.88 9.63
CA ILE A 391 -2.17 30.41 9.71
C ILE A 391 -1.74 29.88 11.07
N CYS A 392 -0.71 30.48 11.68
CA CYS A 392 -0.21 30.05 12.98
C CYS A 392 -1.21 30.26 14.12
N THR A 393 -2.24 31.10 13.92
CA THR A 393 -3.32 31.29 14.91
C THR A 393 -4.37 30.18 14.87
N LEU A 394 -4.27 29.23 13.93
CA LEU A 394 -5.19 28.10 13.80
C LEU A 394 -4.74 26.94 14.70
N HIS A 395 -4.94 27.09 16.01
CA HIS A 395 -4.48 26.13 17.02
C HIS A 395 -5.04 24.70 16.86
N ASN A 396 -6.14 24.52 16.12
CA ASN A 396 -6.77 23.23 15.84
C ASN A 396 -6.22 22.53 14.60
N LEU A 397 -5.30 23.17 13.87
CA LEU A 397 -4.77 22.62 12.63
C LEU A 397 -3.87 21.42 12.93
N ILE A 398 -4.18 20.29 12.30
CA ILE A 398 -3.48 19.01 12.47
C ILE A 398 -2.58 18.76 11.27
N TYR A 399 -3.02 19.18 10.08
CA TYR A 399 -2.37 18.94 8.81
C TYR A 399 -2.23 20.24 8.03
N LEU A 400 -1.01 20.53 7.59
CA LEU A 400 -0.67 21.67 6.74
C LEU A 400 0.26 21.26 5.60
N ASP A 401 -0.20 21.40 4.37
CA ASP A 401 0.64 21.24 3.17
C ASP A 401 0.81 22.58 2.44
N LEU A 402 2.05 23.07 2.44
CA LEU A 402 2.51 24.28 1.75
C LEU A 402 3.60 23.95 0.72
N SER A 403 3.70 22.70 0.29
CA SER A 403 4.72 22.23 -0.65
C SER A 403 4.59 22.90 -2.03
N LYS A 404 5.65 22.89 -2.83
CA LYS A 404 5.68 23.42 -4.20
C LYS A 404 5.20 24.88 -4.28
N ASN A 405 5.73 25.72 -3.41
CA ASN A 405 5.51 27.17 -3.39
C ASN A 405 6.86 27.90 -3.53
N GLU A 406 6.91 29.19 -3.19
CA GLU A 406 8.12 30.02 -3.24
C GLU A 406 8.58 30.51 -1.86
N LEU A 407 8.23 29.78 -0.80
CA LEU A 407 8.47 30.19 0.59
C LEU A 407 9.97 30.25 0.92
N GLN A 408 10.40 31.36 1.54
CA GLN A 408 11.81 31.57 1.91
C GLN A 408 12.10 31.37 3.40
N TRP A 409 11.09 31.58 4.25
CA TRP A 409 11.20 31.48 5.71
C TRP A 409 9.86 31.05 6.32
N VAL A 410 9.90 30.64 7.59
CA VAL A 410 8.72 30.29 8.40
C VAL A 410 8.58 31.33 9.52
N PRO A 411 7.37 31.83 9.83
CA PRO A 411 7.16 32.87 10.83
C PRO A 411 7.45 32.40 12.26
N PRO A 412 7.86 33.32 13.16
CA PRO A 412 8.21 32.95 14.54
C PRO A 412 7.01 32.41 15.35
N ASN A 413 5.81 32.89 15.03
CA ASN A 413 4.55 32.48 15.65
C ASN A 413 4.16 31.02 15.33
N MET A 414 4.89 30.32 14.46
CA MET A 414 4.68 28.91 14.18
C MET A 414 4.64 28.05 15.45
N SER A 415 5.36 28.48 16.49
CA SER A 415 5.40 27.84 17.81
C SER A 415 4.02 27.68 18.47
N ASP A 416 3.02 28.48 18.07
CA ASP A 416 1.65 28.45 18.61
C ASP A 416 0.81 27.27 18.08
N MET A 417 1.26 26.58 17.03
CA MET A 417 0.52 25.51 16.34
C MET A 417 0.61 24.16 17.07
N VAL A 418 0.20 24.13 18.34
CA VAL A 418 0.40 22.99 19.26
C VAL A 418 -0.26 21.68 18.83
N SER A 419 -1.28 21.72 17.98
CA SER A 419 -1.98 20.52 17.48
C SER A 419 -1.40 19.96 16.18
N LEU A 420 -0.44 20.67 15.57
CA LEU A 420 0.08 20.30 14.26
C LEU A 420 0.86 18.98 14.35
N SER A 421 0.40 17.99 13.59
CA SER A 421 1.00 16.66 13.49
C SER A 421 1.77 16.51 12.19
N ASP A 422 1.28 17.11 11.10
CA ASP A 422 1.80 16.91 9.76
C ASP A 422 2.07 18.25 9.10
N LEU A 423 3.34 18.49 8.77
CA LEU A 423 3.78 19.69 8.08
C LEU A 423 4.61 19.35 6.85
N PHE A 424 4.14 19.81 5.70
CA PHE A 424 4.83 19.62 4.43
C PHE A 424 5.21 20.96 3.81
N LEU A 425 6.51 21.14 3.59
CA LEU A 425 7.16 22.34 3.05
C LEU A 425 8.08 21.97 1.87
N HIS A 426 7.81 20.86 1.19
CA HIS A 426 8.68 20.37 0.12
C HIS A 426 8.74 21.35 -1.05
N SER A 427 9.82 21.35 -1.84
CA SER A 427 9.97 22.13 -3.07
C SER A 427 9.67 23.62 -2.86
N ASN A 428 10.31 24.23 -1.86
CA ASN A 428 10.24 25.65 -1.56
C ASN A 428 11.65 26.28 -1.70
N LYS A 429 11.84 27.51 -1.19
CA LYS A 429 13.09 28.27 -1.27
C LYS A 429 13.71 28.49 0.12
N LEU A 430 13.46 27.60 1.09
CA LEU A 430 13.98 27.73 2.45
C LEU A 430 15.51 27.56 2.45
N THR A 431 16.26 28.55 2.94
CA THR A 431 17.73 28.55 2.96
C THR A 431 18.32 27.96 4.26
N SER A 432 17.55 27.99 5.34
CA SER A 432 17.90 27.44 6.64
C SER A 432 16.73 26.68 7.24
N PHE A 433 17.02 25.69 8.10
CA PHE A 433 15.98 25.05 8.89
C PHE A 433 15.43 26.05 9.92
N PRO A 434 14.10 26.27 9.98
CA PRO A 434 13.48 27.19 10.93
C PRO A 434 13.46 26.60 12.36
N PRO A 435 14.21 27.17 13.32
CA PRO A 435 14.31 26.62 14.68
C PRO A 435 12.99 26.65 15.46
N GLU A 436 12.04 27.48 15.06
CA GLU A 436 10.71 27.56 15.69
C GLU A 436 9.90 26.27 15.53
N LEU A 437 10.17 25.48 14.47
CA LEU A 437 9.55 24.16 14.31
C LEU A 437 9.93 23.21 15.46
N CYS A 438 11.10 23.37 16.07
CA CYS A 438 11.56 22.49 17.15
C CYS A 438 10.67 22.59 18.41
N THR A 439 9.84 23.62 18.52
CA THR A 439 8.90 23.79 19.64
C THR A 439 7.64 22.92 19.50
N LEU A 440 7.37 22.37 18.30
CA LEU A 440 6.16 21.63 17.97
C LEU A 440 6.22 20.18 18.45
N LYS A 441 5.90 19.95 19.73
CA LYS A 441 5.98 18.62 20.35
C LYS A 441 5.02 17.58 19.79
N SER A 442 3.93 18.01 19.14
CA SER A 442 2.94 17.11 18.53
C SER A 442 3.31 16.68 17.11
N LEU A 443 4.36 17.27 16.51
CA LEU A 443 4.73 17.03 15.13
C LEU A 443 5.24 15.61 14.93
N GLN A 444 4.59 14.86 14.04
CA GLN A 444 4.91 13.47 13.72
C GLN A 444 5.55 13.33 12.35
N ARG A 445 5.16 14.15 11.37
CA ARG A 445 5.73 14.11 10.01
C ARG A 445 6.14 15.50 9.58
N LEU A 446 7.40 15.61 9.14
CA LEU A 446 8.00 16.86 8.65
C LEU A 446 8.66 16.63 7.30
N GLY A 447 8.10 17.27 6.28
CA GLY A 447 8.63 17.24 4.92
C GLY A 447 9.32 18.54 4.54
N LEU A 448 10.62 18.49 4.27
CA LEU A 448 11.46 19.64 3.91
C LEU A 448 12.26 19.41 2.61
N SER A 449 11.93 18.38 1.84
CA SER A 449 12.72 18.04 0.66
C SER A 449 12.64 19.09 -0.45
N GLY A 450 13.67 19.20 -1.28
CA GLY A 450 13.71 20.17 -2.40
C GLY A 450 13.80 21.63 -1.94
N ASN A 451 14.49 21.91 -0.85
CA ASN A 451 14.80 23.25 -0.37
C ASN A 451 16.30 23.56 -0.52
N GLN A 452 16.79 24.64 0.09
CA GLN A 452 18.19 25.08 0.05
C GLN A 452 18.85 25.01 1.43
N ILE A 453 18.36 24.14 2.31
CA ILE A 453 18.83 24.02 3.70
C ILE A 453 20.24 23.45 3.72
N GLN A 454 21.13 24.08 4.50
CA GLN A 454 22.55 23.70 4.58
C GLN A 454 22.92 22.98 5.89
N SER A 455 22.17 23.23 6.96
CA SER A 455 22.42 22.67 8.30
C SER A 455 21.12 22.61 9.11
N LEU A 456 21.12 21.76 10.14
CA LEU A 456 20.03 21.66 11.11
C LEU A 456 20.43 22.31 12.43
N PRO A 457 19.48 22.88 13.20
CA PRO A 457 19.76 23.44 14.51
C PRO A 457 20.01 22.34 15.54
N ALA A 458 20.80 22.65 16.57
CA ALA A 458 21.03 21.72 17.69
C ALA A 458 19.73 21.33 18.39
N GLN A 459 18.74 22.22 18.44
CA GLN A 459 17.46 22.04 19.10
C GLN A 459 16.53 21.03 18.40
N ILE A 460 16.89 20.47 17.24
CA ILE A 460 16.02 19.54 16.51
C ILE A 460 15.61 18.33 17.37
N HIS A 461 16.44 17.93 18.33
CA HIS A 461 16.15 16.85 19.28
C HIS A 461 14.90 17.10 20.15
N GLN A 462 14.36 18.32 20.19
CA GLN A 462 13.13 18.66 20.92
C GLN A 462 11.85 18.13 20.26
N LEU A 463 11.94 17.68 19.01
CA LEU A 463 10.85 17.04 18.27
C LEU A 463 10.63 15.59 18.73
N GLU A 464 10.22 15.42 19.98
CA GLU A 464 10.11 14.12 20.67
C GLU A 464 9.08 13.17 20.05
N SER A 465 8.11 13.68 19.28
CA SER A 465 7.07 12.87 18.61
C SER A 465 7.34 12.61 17.13
N LEU A 466 8.43 13.13 16.57
CA LEU A 466 8.69 13.06 15.12
C LEU A 466 9.03 11.63 14.70
N LYS A 467 8.23 11.09 13.79
CA LYS A 467 8.36 9.73 13.24
C LYS A 467 8.91 9.73 11.83
N GLU A 468 8.61 10.75 11.03
CA GLU A 468 9.03 10.85 9.64
C GLU A 468 9.66 12.20 9.36
N LEU A 469 10.84 12.17 8.75
CA LEU A 469 11.59 13.36 8.35
C LEU A 469 12.14 13.16 6.93
N ASP A 470 11.73 14.05 6.03
CA ASP A 470 12.27 14.11 4.67
C ASP A 470 13.11 15.37 4.47
N LEU A 471 14.41 15.18 4.32
CA LEU A 471 15.43 16.20 4.07
C LEU A 471 16.03 16.13 2.66
N SER A 472 15.45 15.31 1.77
CA SER A 472 16.00 15.03 0.45
C SER A 472 16.16 16.30 -0.40
N ASN A 473 17.13 16.30 -1.32
CA ASN A 473 17.36 17.37 -2.30
C ASN A 473 17.53 18.76 -1.65
N ASN A 474 18.37 18.83 -0.60
CA ASN A 474 18.77 20.08 0.04
C ASN A 474 20.24 20.41 -0.29
N HIS A 475 20.88 21.32 0.45
CA HIS A 475 22.25 21.79 0.20
C HIS A 475 23.21 21.43 1.35
N PHE A 476 23.00 20.26 1.97
CA PHE A 476 23.89 19.74 3.00
C PHE A 476 25.27 19.41 2.43
N LYS A 477 26.32 19.96 3.05
CA LYS A 477 27.72 19.65 2.68
C LYS A 477 28.16 18.25 3.15
N ALA A 478 27.56 17.78 4.23
CA ALA A 478 27.78 16.48 4.84
C ALA A 478 26.49 16.03 5.54
N PHE A 479 26.42 14.77 5.94
CA PHE A 479 25.28 14.26 6.67
C PHE A 479 25.06 15.06 7.98
N PRO A 480 23.85 15.58 8.24
CA PRO A 480 23.56 16.36 9.44
C PRO A 480 23.50 15.46 10.68
N ARG A 481 24.54 15.50 11.51
CA ARG A 481 24.67 14.63 12.69
C ARG A 481 23.59 14.91 13.74
N GLU A 482 23.00 16.10 13.73
CA GLU A 482 21.93 16.50 14.62
C GLU A 482 20.70 15.60 14.49
N VAL A 483 20.44 15.02 13.30
CA VAL A 483 19.34 14.05 13.08
C VAL A 483 19.50 12.81 13.95
N CYS A 484 20.74 12.40 14.26
CA CYS A 484 21.00 11.21 15.07
C CYS A 484 20.45 11.34 16.50
N HIS A 485 20.17 12.56 16.98
CA HIS A 485 19.56 12.79 18.29
C HIS A 485 18.03 12.66 18.30
N LEU A 486 17.38 12.47 17.14
CA LEU A 486 15.94 12.24 17.03
C LEU A 486 15.61 10.76 17.30
N LEU A 487 15.59 10.38 18.57
CA LEU A 487 15.40 8.98 18.98
C LEU A 487 13.99 8.44 18.68
N SER A 488 13.00 9.30 18.44
CA SER A 488 11.64 8.96 18.05
C SER A 488 11.48 8.59 16.57
N LEU A 489 12.48 8.91 15.74
CA LEU A 489 12.36 8.83 14.29
C LEU A 489 12.27 7.38 13.81
N GLU A 490 11.26 7.09 13.01
CA GLU A 490 11.01 5.77 12.39
C GLU A 490 11.42 5.76 10.91
N THR A 491 11.32 6.89 10.22
CA THR A 491 11.61 7.02 8.79
C THR A 491 12.44 8.26 8.50
N LEU A 492 13.56 8.09 7.82
CA LEU A 492 14.45 9.16 7.39
C LEU A 492 14.72 9.08 5.89
N HIS A 493 14.41 10.16 5.18
CA HIS A 493 14.76 10.34 3.77
C HIS A 493 15.80 11.45 3.62
N ILE A 494 16.94 11.13 3.00
CA ILE A 494 18.02 12.08 2.73
C ILE A 494 18.70 11.78 1.37
N ARG A 495 17.88 11.77 0.32
CA ARG A 495 18.30 11.52 -1.06
C ARG A 495 18.81 12.80 -1.72
N HIS A 496 19.87 12.78 -2.53
CA HIS A 496 20.33 13.96 -3.30
C HIS A 496 20.44 13.69 -4.80
N CYS A 497 19.34 13.90 -5.52
CA CYS A 497 19.32 13.77 -6.99
C CYS A 497 20.12 14.87 -7.70
N SER A 498 20.29 16.04 -7.08
CA SER A 498 21.01 17.20 -7.62
C SER A 498 21.80 17.93 -6.51
N GLY A 499 22.86 18.66 -6.89
CA GLY A 499 23.69 19.43 -5.96
C GLY A 499 24.91 18.68 -5.40
N MET A 500 25.43 19.13 -4.25
CA MET A 500 26.55 18.49 -3.57
C MET A 500 26.09 17.17 -2.95
N LYS A 501 26.77 16.08 -3.30
CA LYS A 501 26.45 14.74 -2.81
C LYS A 501 27.26 14.44 -1.54
N MET A 502 26.60 13.86 -0.54
CA MET A 502 27.25 13.44 0.69
C MET A 502 28.18 12.24 0.45
N THR A 503 29.34 12.22 1.09
CA THR A 503 30.36 11.18 0.90
C THR A 503 30.40 10.12 2.00
N ASP A 504 29.95 10.46 3.20
CA ASP A 504 30.13 9.62 4.38
C ASP A 504 28.93 9.76 5.34
N LEU A 505 28.69 8.71 6.12
CA LEU A 505 27.67 8.67 7.17
C LEU A 505 28.33 8.64 8.55
N PRO A 506 27.75 9.30 9.57
CA PRO A 506 28.27 9.29 10.93
C PRO A 506 28.03 7.94 11.62
N GLU A 507 28.93 7.52 12.52
CA GLU A 507 28.73 6.35 13.39
C GLU A 507 27.56 6.56 14.36
N GLU A 508 27.30 7.80 14.73
CA GLU A 508 26.19 8.23 15.57
C GLU A 508 24.81 7.84 14.99
N LEU A 509 24.69 7.63 13.67
CA LEU A 509 23.47 7.13 13.03
C LEU A 509 23.01 5.79 13.64
N CYS A 510 23.95 4.97 14.08
CA CYS A 510 23.68 3.65 14.67
C CYS A 510 22.99 3.74 16.04
N THR A 511 22.88 4.94 16.64
CA THR A 511 22.18 5.16 17.90
C THR A 511 20.66 5.29 17.75
N MET A 512 20.16 5.45 16.52
CA MET A 512 18.74 5.63 16.20
C MET A 512 17.97 4.30 16.24
N ASN A 513 17.75 3.78 17.44
CA ASN A 513 17.19 2.44 17.65
C ASN A 513 15.76 2.26 17.14
N ASN A 514 14.97 3.33 16.97
CA ASN A 514 13.59 3.25 16.47
C ASN A 514 13.48 3.36 14.94
N LEU A 515 14.58 3.64 14.25
CA LEU A 515 14.57 3.81 12.80
C LEU A 515 14.24 2.49 12.11
N LYS A 516 13.17 2.50 11.31
CA LYS A 516 12.67 1.38 10.52
C LYS A 516 13.03 1.53 9.04
N ASN A 517 12.99 2.74 8.52
CA ASN A 517 13.25 3.03 7.11
C ASN A 517 14.34 4.09 6.97
N LEU A 518 15.39 3.76 6.22
CA LEU A 518 16.46 4.68 5.89
C LEU A 518 16.64 4.75 4.38
N ASP A 519 16.42 5.94 3.81
CA ASP A 519 16.72 6.23 2.41
C ASP A 519 17.84 7.26 2.28
N ILE A 520 18.98 6.78 1.78
CA ILE A 520 20.21 7.53 1.53
C ILE A 520 20.62 7.44 0.05
N SER A 521 19.65 7.15 -0.83
CA SER A 521 19.89 6.97 -2.27
C SER A 521 20.43 8.21 -2.98
N ASP A 522 21.04 7.99 -4.16
CA ASP A 522 21.57 9.02 -5.07
C ASP A 522 22.64 9.96 -4.49
N ASN A 523 23.27 9.61 -3.37
CA ASN A 523 24.39 10.34 -2.81
C ASN A 523 25.74 9.87 -3.42
N ALA A 524 26.86 10.22 -2.78
CA ALA A 524 28.21 9.76 -3.14
C ALA A 524 28.84 8.97 -1.99
N ILE A 525 28.01 8.29 -1.20
CA ILE A 525 28.41 7.63 0.05
C ILE A 525 29.36 6.49 -0.27
N ARG A 526 30.51 6.47 0.41
CA ARG A 526 31.60 5.51 0.16
C ARG A 526 31.57 4.30 1.09
N THR A 527 31.12 4.52 2.32
CA THR A 527 31.08 3.50 3.37
C THR A 527 29.80 3.62 4.19
N ILE A 528 29.35 2.47 4.69
CA ILE A 528 28.32 2.35 5.72
C ILE A 528 29.04 2.23 7.09
N PRO A 529 28.54 2.86 8.17
CA PRO A 529 29.10 2.75 9.51
C PRO A 529 29.31 1.31 9.98
N GLU A 530 30.42 1.04 10.67
CA GLU A 530 30.79 -0.32 11.09
C GLU A 530 29.86 -0.84 12.20
N ASN A 531 29.21 0.04 12.97
CA ASN A 531 28.28 -0.36 14.04
C ASN A 531 26.81 -0.43 13.62
N MET A 532 26.48 -0.35 12.31
CA MET A 532 25.09 -0.34 11.83
C MET A 532 24.29 -1.59 12.24
N GLY A 533 24.96 -2.71 12.52
CA GLY A 533 24.36 -3.90 13.11
C GLY A 533 23.61 -3.69 14.43
N GLY A 534 23.84 -2.58 15.13
CA GLY A 534 23.12 -2.21 16.35
C GLY A 534 21.67 -1.78 16.13
N MET A 535 21.27 -1.43 14.90
CA MET A 535 19.95 -0.87 14.59
C MET A 535 18.87 -1.96 14.46
N LYS A 536 18.44 -2.54 15.59
CA LYS A 536 17.59 -3.75 15.63
C LYS A 536 16.21 -3.61 14.98
N ASN A 537 15.64 -2.40 14.94
CA ASN A 537 14.31 -2.15 14.38
C ASN A 537 14.34 -1.78 12.89
N LEU A 538 15.52 -1.73 12.26
CA LEU A 538 15.67 -1.34 10.86
C LEU A 538 15.10 -2.44 9.96
N VAL A 539 14.13 -2.05 9.13
CA VAL A 539 13.38 -2.94 8.24
C VAL A 539 13.80 -2.73 6.79
N ASN A 540 14.02 -1.47 6.38
CA ASN A 540 14.34 -1.10 5.01
C ASN A 540 15.57 -0.20 4.94
N ILE A 541 16.52 -0.56 4.08
CA ILE A 541 17.67 0.27 3.73
C ILE A 541 17.70 0.47 2.23
N THR A 542 17.57 1.72 1.80
CA THR A 542 17.72 2.12 0.40
C THR A 542 18.97 2.99 0.26
N ALA A 543 20.02 2.44 -0.35
CA ALA A 543 21.28 3.12 -0.60
C ALA A 543 21.73 3.00 -2.06
N SER A 544 20.78 2.95 -2.99
CA SER A 544 21.04 2.89 -4.43
C SER A 544 21.78 4.13 -4.94
N ASN A 545 22.49 3.97 -6.07
CA ASN A 545 23.21 5.03 -6.77
C ASN A 545 24.21 5.80 -5.90
N ASN A 546 25.01 5.07 -5.13
CA ASN A 546 26.08 5.62 -4.27
C ASN A 546 27.47 5.15 -4.76
N GLN A 547 28.51 5.32 -3.93
CA GLN A 547 29.89 4.87 -4.20
C GLN A 547 30.34 3.79 -3.22
N LEU A 548 29.41 3.00 -2.68
CA LEU A 548 29.71 1.98 -1.66
C LEU A 548 30.62 0.91 -2.24
N SER A 549 31.78 0.71 -1.61
CA SER A 549 32.80 -0.26 -2.07
C SER A 549 32.71 -1.62 -1.36
N TYR A 550 32.20 -1.63 -0.13
CA TYR A 550 31.92 -2.83 0.65
C TYR A 550 30.74 -2.58 1.61
N LEU A 551 30.15 -3.66 2.11
CA LEU A 551 29.15 -3.64 3.17
C LEU A 551 29.78 -4.21 4.47
N PRO A 552 29.71 -3.52 5.61
CA PRO A 552 30.22 -4.02 6.90
C PRO A 552 29.61 -5.36 7.30
N ALA A 553 30.38 -6.19 8.00
CA ALA A 553 29.91 -7.49 8.49
C ALA A 553 28.76 -7.34 9.50
N SER A 554 28.76 -6.25 10.27
CA SER A 554 27.74 -5.94 11.27
C SER A 554 26.34 -5.79 10.68
N VAL A 555 26.19 -5.37 9.42
CA VAL A 555 24.87 -5.28 8.74
C VAL A 555 24.16 -6.64 8.74
N SER A 556 24.91 -7.75 8.75
CA SER A 556 24.35 -9.10 8.82
C SER A 556 23.71 -9.43 10.18
N ALA A 557 23.89 -8.58 11.20
CA ALA A 557 23.30 -8.73 12.53
C ALA A 557 21.92 -8.07 12.67
N ILE A 558 21.43 -7.36 11.65
CA ILE A 558 20.15 -6.65 11.69
C ILE A 558 19.01 -7.65 11.42
N GLU A 559 18.56 -8.35 12.46
CA GLU A 559 17.58 -9.44 12.32
C GLU A 559 16.23 -8.97 11.73
N GLY A 560 15.84 -7.72 11.94
CA GLY A 560 14.57 -7.15 11.45
C GLY A 560 14.54 -6.76 9.97
N LEU A 561 15.68 -6.80 9.28
CA LEU A 561 15.85 -6.26 7.93
C LEU A 561 15.09 -7.10 6.89
N GLN A 562 14.21 -6.47 6.12
CA GLN A 562 13.35 -7.11 5.11
C GLN A 562 13.72 -6.71 3.69
N HIS A 563 14.12 -5.45 3.47
CA HIS A 563 14.46 -4.95 2.13
C HIS A 563 15.79 -4.21 2.15
N ILE A 564 16.66 -4.58 1.21
CA ILE A 564 17.96 -3.92 0.98
C ILE A 564 18.06 -3.55 -0.50
N ASN A 565 18.19 -2.26 -0.79
CA ASN A 565 18.51 -1.79 -2.13
C ASN A 565 19.89 -1.14 -2.16
N LEU A 566 20.83 -1.77 -2.87
CA LEU A 566 22.22 -1.32 -3.05
C LEU A 566 22.56 -1.17 -4.54
N ASP A 567 21.58 -0.98 -5.41
CA ASP A 567 21.79 -0.85 -6.85
C ASP A 567 22.75 0.30 -7.20
N GLY A 568 23.47 0.21 -8.32
CA GLY A 568 24.27 1.31 -8.85
C GLY A 568 25.46 1.73 -7.96
N ASN A 569 26.02 0.81 -7.18
CA ASN A 569 27.16 1.05 -6.28
C ASN A 569 28.49 0.49 -6.86
N LYS A 570 29.54 0.42 -6.04
CA LYS A 570 30.86 -0.14 -6.37
C LYS A 570 31.18 -1.40 -5.56
N LEU A 571 30.15 -2.13 -5.12
CA LEU A 571 30.32 -3.32 -4.29
C LEU A 571 31.00 -4.43 -5.09
N THR A 572 32.06 -4.98 -4.51
CA THR A 572 32.79 -6.13 -5.07
C THR A 572 32.50 -7.42 -4.32
N LYS A 573 32.11 -7.30 -3.05
CA LYS A 573 31.86 -8.43 -2.15
C LYS A 573 30.74 -8.13 -1.16
N LEU A 574 30.01 -9.17 -0.78
CA LEU A 574 29.10 -9.19 0.36
C LEU A 574 29.77 -9.83 1.60
N PRO A 575 29.34 -9.50 2.82
CA PRO A 575 29.81 -10.17 4.03
C PRO A 575 29.42 -11.65 4.04
N GLY A 576 30.32 -12.53 4.49
CA GLY A 576 30.09 -13.99 4.49
C GLY A 576 28.94 -14.45 5.39
N ASP A 577 28.57 -13.63 6.38
CA ASP A 577 27.47 -13.89 7.31
C ASP A 577 26.12 -13.34 6.83
N ILE A 578 25.99 -12.82 5.60
CA ILE A 578 24.75 -12.16 5.10
C ILE A 578 23.51 -13.06 5.20
N GLN A 579 23.68 -14.39 5.18
CA GLN A 579 22.60 -15.37 5.40
C GLN A 579 21.90 -15.28 6.77
N ARG A 580 22.49 -14.57 7.74
CA ARG A 580 21.87 -14.37 9.07
C ARG A 580 20.63 -13.49 9.00
N LEU A 581 20.45 -12.74 7.91
CA LEU A 581 19.27 -11.92 7.64
C LEU A 581 18.05 -12.77 7.26
N LYS A 582 17.54 -13.56 8.19
CA LYS A 582 16.46 -14.55 7.95
C LYS A 582 15.14 -13.92 7.48
N ASN A 583 14.91 -12.65 7.79
CA ASN A 583 13.69 -11.92 7.44
C ASN A 583 13.82 -11.16 6.11
N LEU A 584 14.97 -11.21 5.45
CA LEU A 584 15.21 -10.50 4.19
C LEU A 584 14.37 -11.13 3.07
N LYS A 585 13.48 -10.32 2.50
CA LYS A 585 12.60 -10.69 1.38
C LYS A 585 13.22 -10.34 0.04
N GLU A 586 13.94 -9.22 -0.01
CA GLU A 586 14.48 -8.68 -1.25
C GLU A 586 15.85 -8.04 -1.03
N ILE A 587 16.78 -8.38 -1.91
CA ILE A 587 18.08 -7.72 -2.03
C ILE A 587 18.36 -7.35 -3.48
N SER A 588 18.54 -6.05 -3.73
CA SER A 588 18.88 -5.52 -5.06
C SER A 588 20.34 -5.07 -5.09
N LEU A 589 21.09 -5.61 -6.05
CA LEU A 589 22.54 -5.42 -6.23
C LEU A 589 22.91 -5.03 -7.66
N ASP A 590 21.92 -4.65 -8.47
CA ASP A 590 22.06 -4.43 -9.90
C ASP A 590 23.04 -3.27 -10.16
N GLY A 591 23.87 -3.38 -11.20
CA GLY A 591 24.86 -2.34 -11.51
C GLY A 591 26.09 -2.28 -10.57
N ASN A 592 26.34 -3.30 -9.76
CA ASN A 592 27.57 -3.45 -8.98
C ASN A 592 28.62 -4.36 -9.66
N PRO A 593 29.93 -4.07 -9.54
CA PRO A 593 31.01 -4.92 -10.04
C PRO A 593 31.26 -6.14 -9.12
N MET A 594 30.21 -6.93 -8.89
CA MET A 594 30.21 -8.05 -7.94
C MET A 594 31.15 -9.17 -8.38
N MET A 595 32.15 -9.46 -7.54
CA MET A 595 33.05 -10.60 -7.68
C MET A 595 32.67 -11.76 -6.74
N ARG A 596 32.16 -11.44 -5.54
CA ARG A 596 31.83 -12.42 -4.50
C ARG A 596 30.53 -12.06 -3.76
N PRO A 597 29.38 -12.68 -4.07
CA PRO A 597 29.15 -13.69 -5.12
C PRO A 597 29.20 -13.11 -6.55
N PRO A 598 29.40 -13.95 -7.59
CA PRO A 598 29.27 -13.52 -8.99
C PRO A 598 27.86 -13.07 -9.34
N LEU A 599 27.71 -12.18 -10.32
CA LEU A 599 26.42 -11.60 -10.76
C LEU A 599 25.34 -12.65 -11.05
N LEU A 600 25.70 -13.80 -11.64
CA LEU A 600 24.75 -14.89 -11.94
C LEU A 600 24.07 -15.46 -10.68
N VAL A 601 24.74 -15.42 -9.53
CA VAL A 601 24.18 -15.87 -8.24
C VAL A 601 23.29 -14.79 -7.62
N CYS A 602 23.46 -13.53 -8.01
CA CYS A 602 22.66 -12.40 -7.54
C CYS A 602 21.35 -12.20 -8.33
N ASP A 603 21.23 -12.77 -9.54
CA ASP A 603 20.15 -12.49 -10.50
C ASP A 603 18.74 -12.87 -10.00
N GLY A 604 18.66 -13.85 -9.08
CA GLY A 604 17.39 -14.27 -8.47
C GLY A 604 16.88 -13.37 -7.34
N LYS A 605 17.68 -12.40 -6.86
CA LYS A 605 17.36 -11.52 -5.69
C LYS A 605 17.00 -12.25 -4.39
N GLU A 606 17.19 -13.57 -4.33
CA GLU A 606 16.94 -14.41 -3.16
C GLU A 606 18.20 -14.55 -2.30
N LEU A 607 18.05 -14.44 -0.97
CA LEU A 607 19.17 -14.50 -0.05
C LEU A 607 19.76 -15.91 0.11
N TYR A 608 18.94 -16.96 -0.01
CA TYR A 608 19.35 -18.34 0.26
C TYR A 608 20.48 -18.83 -0.68
N PRO A 609 20.39 -18.66 -2.02
CA PRO A 609 21.47 -19.04 -2.94
C PRO A 609 22.78 -18.27 -2.67
N ILE A 610 22.68 -16.97 -2.39
CA ILE A 610 23.82 -16.10 -2.07
C ILE A 610 24.53 -16.59 -0.81
N GLY A 611 23.77 -16.88 0.26
CA GLY A 611 24.28 -17.39 1.52
C GLY A 611 25.00 -18.73 1.38
N CYS A 612 24.36 -19.69 0.70
CA CYS A 612 24.97 -21.01 0.46
C CYS A 612 26.30 -20.91 -0.32
N TYR A 613 26.38 -20.04 -1.33
CA TYR A 613 27.61 -19.81 -2.08
C TYR A 613 28.73 -19.25 -1.18
N LEU A 614 28.41 -18.26 -0.33
CA LEU A 614 29.39 -17.63 0.55
C LEU A 614 29.95 -18.59 1.60
N GLN A 615 29.09 -19.40 2.24
CA GLN A 615 29.54 -20.45 3.17
C GLN A 615 30.42 -21.50 2.51
N ALA A 616 30.02 -21.97 1.32
CA ALA A 616 30.82 -22.94 0.57
C ALA A 616 32.19 -22.35 0.19
N ALA A 617 32.22 -21.06 -0.18
CA ALA A 617 33.45 -20.35 -0.48
C ALA A 617 34.36 -20.20 0.76
N ASP A 618 33.81 -19.87 1.93
CA ASP A 618 34.57 -19.77 3.18
C ASP A 618 35.14 -21.13 3.62
N LEU A 619 34.32 -22.20 3.57
CA LEU A 619 34.77 -23.57 3.86
C LEU A 619 35.87 -24.03 2.90
N LEU A 620 35.78 -23.65 1.62
CA LEU A 620 36.80 -23.95 0.63
C LEU A 620 38.11 -23.22 0.95
N GLU A 621 38.06 -21.92 1.27
CA GLU A 621 39.24 -21.14 1.66
C GLU A 621 39.90 -21.70 2.93
N ASP A 622 39.11 -22.16 3.89
CA ASP A 622 39.60 -22.77 5.13
C ASP A 622 40.22 -24.17 4.90
N ARG A 623 39.71 -24.94 3.92
CA ARG A 623 40.36 -26.18 3.45
C ARG A 623 41.68 -25.89 2.73
N ILE A 624 41.74 -24.84 1.89
CA ILE A 624 42.97 -24.42 1.21
C ILE A 624 44.02 -24.01 2.24
N MET A 625 43.65 -23.21 3.24
CA MET A 625 44.56 -22.81 4.32
C MET A 625 45.13 -24.04 5.02
N ARG A 626 44.30 -25.02 5.40
CA ARG A 626 44.78 -26.27 6.01
C ARG A 626 45.75 -27.03 5.12
N LYS A 627 45.49 -27.13 3.82
CA LYS A 627 46.44 -27.74 2.87
C LYS A 627 47.77 -26.97 2.80
N ILE A 628 47.74 -25.64 2.83
CA ILE A 628 48.95 -24.82 2.85
C ILE A 628 49.71 -24.99 4.16
N PHE A 629 49.02 -25.04 5.31
CA PHE A 629 49.65 -25.29 6.60
C PHE A 629 50.34 -26.65 6.63
N ASN A 630 49.68 -27.69 6.12
CA ASN A 630 50.29 -29.02 5.98
C ASN A 630 51.48 -29.02 5.00
N LEU A 631 51.39 -28.27 3.90
CA LEU A 631 52.50 -28.13 2.96
C LEU A 631 53.70 -27.45 3.64
N VAL A 632 53.48 -26.38 4.39
CA VAL A 632 54.54 -25.69 5.14
C VAL A 632 55.12 -26.63 6.20
N SER A 633 54.29 -27.35 6.95
CA SER A 633 54.78 -28.27 7.98
C SER A 633 55.67 -29.38 7.45
N CYS A 634 55.41 -29.88 6.24
CA CYS A 634 56.20 -30.95 5.63
C CYS A 634 57.47 -30.47 4.94
N ASN A 635 57.63 -29.15 4.72
CA ASN A 635 58.70 -28.60 3.89
C ASN A 635 59.64 -27.63 4.63
N VAL A 636 59.32 -27.22 5.86
CA VAL A 636 60.25 -26.51 6.74
C VAL A 636 61.25 -27.51 7.33
N LEU A 637 62.56 -27.21 7.26
CA LEU A 637 63.62 -28.04 7.84
C LEU A 637 63.87 -27.68 9.31
N ILE A 638 64.49 -28.60 10.06
CA ILE A 638 64.77 -28.42 11.48
C ILE A 638 65.75 -27.27 11.76
N GLU A 639 66.65 -27.01 10.80
CA GLU A 639 67.66 -25.96 10.84
C GLU A 639 67.03 -24.57 10.70
N ASP A 640 65.99 -24.45 9.87
CA ASP A 640 65.30 -23.18 9.60
C ASP A 640 64.18 -22.87 10.61
N PHE A 641 63.77 -23.85 11.41
CA PHE A 641 62.60 -23.77 12.27
C PHE A 641 62.69 -22.68 13.33
N ALA A 642 63.84 -22.53 13.98
CA ALA A 642 64.05 -21.50 15.00
C ALA A 642 63.94 -20.09 14.41
N PHE A 643 64.52 -19.90 13.21
CA PHE A 643 64.46 -18.62 12.50
C PHE A 643 63.04 -18.33 12.00
N PHE A 644 62.34 -19.33 11.46
CA PHE A 644 60.95 -19.23 11.04
C PHE A 644 60.01 -18.84 12.19
N CYS A 645 60.13 -19.48 13.36
CA CYS A 645 59.36 -19.13 14.56
C CYS A 645 59.64 -17.69 15.04
N LYS A 646 60.90 -17.23 14.96
CA LYS A 646 61.27 -15.85 15.29
C LYS A 646 60.66 -14.83 14.33
N LYS A 647 60.54 -15.17 13.03
CA LYS A 647 59.84 -14.33 12.04
C LYS A 647 58.33 -14.32 12.20
N LEU A 648 57.75 -15.40 12.75
CA LEU A 648 56.37 -15.42 13.26
C LEU A 648 56.20 -14.65 14.59
N GLN A 649 57.29 -14.08 15.12
CA GLN A 649 57.37 -13.31 16.36
C GLN A 649 57.05 -14.12 17.65
N PHE A 650 57.37 -15.41 17.68
CA PHE A 650 57.38 -16.18 18.93
C PHE A 650 58.64 -15.90 19.75
N ASN A 651 58.53 -15.96 21.08
CA ASN A 651 59.67 -15.81 21.99
C ASN A 651 60.45 -17.12 22.11
N ASP A 652 61.75 -17.05 22.43
CA ASP A 652 62.63 -18.23 22.50
C ASP A 652 62.16 -19.29 23.52
N GLU A 653 61.47 -18.90 24.59
CA GLU A 653 60.88 -19.82 25.57
C GLU A 653 59.69 -20.61 25.00
N ASP A 654 58.80 -19.98 24.23
CA ASP A 654 57.65 -20.64 23.60
C ASP A 654 58.11 -21.69 22.57
N VAL A 655 59.17 -21.35 21.82
CA VAL A 655 59.79 -22.26 20.85
C VAL A 655 60.44 -23.45 21.56
N LYS A 656 61.14 -23.25 22.68
CA LYS A 656 61.73 -24.34 23.48
C LYS A 656 60.69 -25.31 24.02
N VAL A 657 59.54 -24.83 24.48
CA VAL A 657 58.44 -25.68 24.97
C VAL A 657 57.93 -26.60 23.87
N ILE A 658 57.73 -26.07 22.66
CA ILE A 658 57.23 -26.83 21.51
C ILE A 658 58.29 -27.83 21.00
N VAL A 659 59.56 -27.40 20.93
CA VAL A 659 60.67 -28.27 20.50
C VAL A 659 60.90 -29.44 21.47
N LYS A 660 60.77 -29.22 22.79
CA LYS A 660 60.94 -30.25 23.83
C LYS A 660 59.78 -31.25 23.92
N ASN A 661 58.66 -31.00 23.26
CA ASN A 661 57.54 -31.94 23.26
C ASN A 661 57.93 -33.24 22.54
N ARG A 662 58.15 -34.32 23.30
CA ARG A 662 58.56 -35.63 22.77
C ARG A 662 57.41 -36.42 22.13
N ALA A 663 56.16 -35.97 22.31
CA ALA A 663 54.98 -36.67 21.80
C ALA A 663 54.67 -36.37 20.32
N LEU A 664 55.28 -35.33 19.74
CA LEU A 664 54.97 -34.87 18.38
C LEU A 664 56.16 -35.09 17.44
N GLN A 665 55.87 -35.53 16.22
CA GLN A 665 56.86 -35.53 15.13
C GLN A 665 57.16 -34.10 14.67
N PHE A 666 58.32 -33.89 14.04
CA PHE A 666 58.79 -32.54 13.69
C PHE A 666 57.80 -31.74 12.81
N PRO A 667 57.17 -32.29 11.75
CA PRO A 667 56.12 -31.59 11.00
C PRO A 667 54.92 -31.17 11.87
N GLU A 668 54.52 -32.01 12.83
CA GLU A 668 53.40 -31.71 13.73
C GLU A 668 53.72 -30.53 14.66
N LYS A 669 54.99 -30.36 15.04
CA LYS A 669 55.46 -29.18 15.79
C LYS A 669 55.34 -27.90 14.97
N VAL A 670 55.69 -27.94 13.67
CA VAL A 670 55.52 -26.80 12.76
C VAL A 670 54.04 -26.46 12.59
N LEU A 671 53.18 -27.47 12.42
CA LEU A 671 51.73 -27.28 12.32
C LEU A 671 51.12 -26.69 13.59
N GLN A 672 51.59 -27.13 14.78
CA GLN A 672 51.16 -26.58 16.06
C GLN A 672 51.51 -25.09 16.20
N VAL A 673 52.71 -24.67 15.77
CA VAL A 673 53.11 -23.25 15.75
C VAL A 673 52.20 -22.44 14.82
N LEU A 674 51.90 -22.93 13.63
CA LEU A 674 51.02 -22.24 12.68
C LEU A 674 49.59 -22.09 13.21
N ASN A 675 49.07 -23.11 13.90
CA ASN A 675 47.76 -23.05 14.53
C ASN A 675 47.72 -22.09 15.72
N LEU A 676 48.77 -22.06 16.55
CA LEU A 676 48.90 -21.08 17.64
C LEU A 676 49.05 -19.66 17.11
N TRP A 677 49.82 -19.48 16.03
CA TRP A 677 49.97 -18.21 15.35
C TRP A 677 48.63 -17.68 14.82
N ARG A 678 47.83 -18.56 14.20
CA ARG A 678 46.46 -18.25 13.78
C ARG A 678 45.60 -17.82 14.98
N ALA A 679 45.58 -18.63 16.03
CA ALA A 679 44.71 -18.43 17.19
C ALA A 679 45.04 -17.15 17.99
N GLN A 680 46.33 -16.85 18.20
CA GLN A 680 46.75 -15.73 19.04
C GLN A 680 46.75 -14.38 18.32
N ARG A 681 46.96 -14.36 16.99
CA ARG A 681 47.27 -13.11 16.28
C ARG A 681 46.35 -12.79 15.10
N LEU A 682 45.57 -13.75 14.63
CA LEU A 682 44.80 -13.63 13.39
C LEU A 682 43.34 -14.11 13.53
N ALA A 683 42.82 -14.19 14.76
CA ALA A 683 41.49 -14.76 15.05
C ALA A 683 40.34 -14.08 14.27
N ASN A 684 40.48 -12.80 13.93
CA ASN A 684 39.46 -12.00 13.23
C ASN A 684 39.72 -11.82 11.72
N MET A 685 40.73 -12.50 11.14
CA MET A 685 41.13 -12.31 9.75
C MET A 685 40.64 -13.46 8.85
N SER A 686 40.30 -13.13 7.59
CA SER A 686 39.86 -14.14 6.62
C SER A 686 40.98 -15.15 6.31
N PRO A 687 40.64 -16.42 5.99
CA PRO A 687 41.63 -17.42 5.62
C PRO A 687 42.58 -17.00 4.49
N ALA A 688 42.06 -16.27 3.49
CA ALA A 688 42.85 -15.76 2.38
C ALA A 688 43.93 -14.76 2.83
N THR A 689 43.62 -13.89 3.80
CA THR A 689 44.57 -12.91 4.33
C THR A 689 45.64 -13.57 5.19
N ILE A 690 45.27 -14.59 5.98
CA ILE A 690 46.20 -15.40 6.77
C ILE A 690 47.24 -16.07 5.85
N ILE A 691 46.81 -16.63 4.73
CA ILE A 691 47.70 -17.24 3.73
C ILE A 691 48.68 -16.20 3.15
N GLU A 692 48.25 -14.97 2.87
CA GLU A 692 49.16 -13.93 2.35
C GLU A 692 50.22 -13.50 3.35
N GLN A 693 49.82 -13.34 4.61
CA GLN A 693 50.77 -13.05 5.69
C GLN A 693 51.76 -14.21 5.86
N LEU A 694 51.28 -15.46 5.81
CA LEU A 694 52.14 -16.63 5.91
C LEU A 694 53.16 -16.67 4.75
N ILE A 695 52.73 -16.40 3.52
CA ILE A 695 53.63 -16.33 2.35
C ILE A 695 54.69 -15.24 2.55
N ARG A 696 54.33 -14.07 3.07
CA ARG A 696 55.31 -13.00 3.38
C ARG A 696 56.30 -13.44 4.45
N VAL A 697 55.83 -14.10 5.51
CA VAL A 697 56.70 -14.60 6.58
C VAL A 697 57.67 -15.68 6.07
N LEU A 698 57.21 -16.60 5.21
CA LEU A 698 58.05 -17.61 4.59
C LEU A 698 59.18 -16.97 3.75
N VAL A 699 58.87 -15.94 2.97
CA VAL A 699 59.88 -15.18 2.21
C VAL A 699 60.87 -14.47 3.15
N MET A 700 60.40 -13.88 4.25
CA MET A 700 61.26 -13.23 5.26
C MET A 700 62.15 -14.20 6.05
N ALA A 701 61.80 -15.49 6.05
CA ALA A 701 62.55 -16.56 6.69
C ALA A 701 63.49 -17.31 5.72
N ASP A 702 63.70 -16.77 4.51
CA ASP A 702 64.46 -17.39 3.41
C ASP A 702 63.93 -18.75 2.90
N LEU A 703 62.67 -19.08 3.21
CA LEU A 703 61.97 -20.29 2.75
C LEU A 703 61.28 -20.07 1.39
N HIS A 704 62.03 -19.59 0.40
CA HIS A 704 61.50 -19.17 -0.91
C HIS A 704 60.81 -20.29 -1.68
N GLU A 705 61.33 -21.53 -1.61
CA GLU A 705 60.76 -22.68 -2.31
C GLU A 705 59.40 -23.09 -1.72
N VAL A 706 59.26 -23.03 -0.39
CA VAL A 706 58.01 -23.30 0.33
C VAL A 706 56.98 -22.20 0.05
N ALA A 707 57.41 -20.94 0.04
CA ALA A 707 56.57 -19.80 -0.33
C ALA A 707 56.04 -19.94 -1.77
N LEU A 708 56.86 -20.39 -2.72
CA LEU A 708 56.47 -20.61 -4.11
C LEU A 708 55.44 -21.73 -4.23
N LYS A 709 55.66 -22.87 -3.56
CA LYS A 709 54.71 -24.00 -3.50
C LYS A 709 53.37 -23.59 -2.89
N ALA A 710 53.38 -22.81 -1.81
CA ALA A 710 52.16 -22.26 -1.20
C ALA A 710 51.42 -21.30 -2.14
N LYS A 711 52.14 -20.45 -2.88
CA LYS A 711 51.57 -19.52 -3.87
C LYS A 711 50.94 -20.27 -5.05
N MET A 712 51.59 -21.34 -5.55
CA MET A 712 51.06 -22.20 -6.61
C MET A 712 49.81 -22.98 -6.17
N LEU A 713 49.78 -23.47 -4.93
CA LEU A 713 48.60 -24.14 -4.37
C LEU A 713 47.41 -23.17 -4.25
N LYS A 714 47.65 -21.91 -3.86
CA LYS A 714 46.63 -20.86 -3.82
C LYS A 714 46.09 -20.52 -5.22
N LEU A 715 46.95 -20.47 -6.23
CA LEU A 715 46.60 -20.13 -7.62
C LEU A 715 45.87 -21.27 -8.35
N SER A 716 46.33 -22.51 -8.19
CA SER A 716 45.73 -23.70 -8.82
C SER A 716 44.28 -23.92 -8.38
N VAL A 717 43.94 -23.62 -7.13
CA VAL A 717 42.55 -23.74 -6.65
C VAL A 717 41.67 -22.57 -7.11
N LYS A 718 42.25 -21.39 -7.37
CA LYS A 718 41.53 -20.26 -8.01
C LYS A 718 41.27 -20.51 -9.49
N ALA A 719 42.15 -21.22 -10.20
CA ALA A 719 42.00 -21.54 -11.62
C ALA A 719 40.89 -22.58 -11.91
N ILE A 720 40.45 -23.33 -10.90
CA ILE A 720 39.30 -24.26 -11.00
C ILE A 720 37.96 -23.49 -10.95
N LYS A 721 37.98 -22.19 -10.61
CA LYS A 721 36.83 -21.29 -10.74
C LYS A 721 36.87 -20.56 -12.09
N ILE A 722 36.42 -21.22 -13.15
CA ILE A 722 35.71 -20.62 -14.29
C ILE A 722 34.51 -21.51 -14.59
#